data_AF-A0A1G4IBN5-F1
#
_entry.id   AF-A0A1G4IBN5-F1
#
_cell.length_a   1.000
_cell.length_b   1.000
_cell.length_c   1.000
_cell.angle_alpha   90.00
_cell.angle_beta   90.00
_cell.angle_gamma   90.00
#
_symmetry.space_group_name_H-M   'P 1'
#
loop_
_entity.id
_entity.type
_entity.pdbx_description
1 polymer ?
#
loop_
_entity_poly.entity_id
_entity_poly.type
_entity_poly.pdbx_seq_one_letter_code
_entity_poly.pdbx_strand_id
1 'polypeptide(L)'
;MRQSSIAVNALYVALFITTAERGYSAVSAGDNANEFNLLCKLVALAESTPPHATVKATDDTTAAEIMRLNMTLSDPEWQQMFVKDAATKTMHNSIPPNLSTHTEWPEYWSSWSKAAEDVLKNENMKQIEAMKLSALTAEQRTQATTAVRQIAEETLQIQKRKDQLKNVLATVKKPPQETLKTVVYGSSDKTASTVLHTDAYKNGGTDYSTACSGTASAIQVKSIAGIIACLCMKADSSDEPQACGTTVKINTNTWTVASPPNAEVVKEPLGFCNRASPPTLNANYIKAIIADLQSAIKIKGNAGILGASETGNSCGGKTTDGLCVKVNDWADNGIIKLTKLTWLQPLETLAEELEEQEQAVAEAAALDKRLKNIKQKALKVGANSWHIKEPDTAKQKDGTGQTQHNSAGPTRDRAKAEKECNAAGGDEGACDKLKEKDCVFNKNAKKCELMCVCAESDTAHDGACAHKVGIDTAWNAASVTPSSATTAWTAIKTACVPAKKATIGAEAIRHQQHALAMAIQPGSGSAHYLGAVESGSSCSGAKTAGVCVKYTNYNPAAGKGLEATQWGKKLATLANKLEQRDKAIQEATFLLKAIQAEATAAMATAGQTATAEWPTAPSSAAQTGAQTAGKKGKASDTEEECNAAGEDKTECDQLEKQGCFLTQNPKSVN
;
A
#
# COMPACT_ATOMS: atom_id res chain seq x y z
N MET A 1 -1.28 -57.17 57.89
CA MET A 1 -0.90 -56.38 56.71
C MET A 1 -0.56 -54.97 57.18
N ARG A 2 0.71 -54.57 57.01
CA ARG A 2 1.25 -53.26 57.39
C ARG A 2 1.31 -52.37 56.15
N GLN A 3 0.95 -51.10 56.28
CA GLN A 3 1.47 -50.03 55.45
C GLN A 3 2.03 -48.96 56.39
N SER A 4 3.28 -48.58 56.20
CA SER A 4 3.86 -47.37 56.78
C SER A 4 4.89 -46.83 55.80
N SER A 5 4.67 -45.57 55.43
CA SER A 5 5.32 -44.82 54.36
C SER A 5 6.77 -44.45 54.68
N ILE A 6 7.60 -44.41 53.63
CA ILE A 6 9.03 -44.10 53.68
C ILE A 6 9.25 -42.57 53.58
N ALA A 7 10.16 -42.07 54.40
CA ALA A 7 10.61 -40.67 54.46
C ALA A 7 11.53 -40.30 53.28
N VAL A 8 11.38 -39.08 52.76
CA VAL A 8 12.29 -38.48 51.77
C VAL A 8 13.11 -37.39 52.45
N ASN A 9 14.43 -37.54 52.42
CA ASN A 9 15.42 -36.62 52.96
C ASN A 9 15.43 -35.29 52.17
N ALA A 10 15.29 -34.17 52.86
CA ALA A 10 15.45 -32.82 52.32
C ALA A 10 16.93 -32.42 52.31
N LEU A 11 17.46 -32.09 51.12
CA LEU A 11 18.78 -31.48 50.94
C LEU A 11 18.58 -29.96 50.80
N TYR A 12 18.98 -29.18 51.80
CA TYR A 12 18.97 -27.71 51.74
C TYR A 12 20.25 -27.22 51.05
N VAL A 13 20.12 -26.64 49.85
CA VAL A 13 21.17 -25.83 49.22
C VAL A 13 20.92 -24.37 49.60
N ALA A 14 21.77 -23.82 50.47
CA ALA A 14 21.76 -22.40 50.80
C ALA A 14 22.36 -21.60 49.64
N LEU A 15 21.51 -20.86 48.93
CA LEU A 15 21.90 -19.91 47.90
C LEU A 15 22.35 -18.59 48.58
N PHE A 16 23.66 -18.37 48.69
CA PHE A 16 24.20 -17.05 49.05
C PHE A 16 23.95 -16.09 47.89
N ILE A 17 22.90 -15.27 48.00
CA ILE A 17 22.70 -14.11 47.12
C ILE A 17 23.67 -13.04 47.63
N THR A 18 24.86 -12.97 47.06
CA THR A 18 25.63 -11.73 47.08
C THR A 18 24.83 -10.71 46.27
N THR A 19 24.20 -9.76 46.94
CA THR A 19 23.73 -8.54 46.30
C THR A 19 24.96 -7.77 45.83
N ALA A 20 25.39 -8.04 44.60
CA ALA A 20 26.17 -7.05 43.87
C ALA A 20 25.27 -5.82 43.77
N GLU A 21 25.65 -4.73 44.44
CA GLU A 21 25.15 -3.42 44.09
C GLU A 21 25.37 -3.27 42.58
N ARG A 22 24.29 -3.29 41.80
CA ARG A 22 24.35 -2.99 40.38
C ARG A 22 24.79 -1.54 40.29
N GLY A 23 26.06 -1.30 39.97
CA GLY A 23 26.51 0.02 39.57
C GLY A 23 25.58 0.54 38.48
N TYR A 24 25.06 1.74 38.69
CA TYR A 24 24.33 2.48 37.66
C TYR A 24 25.26 2.63 36.44
N SER A 25 24.79 2.24 35.26
CA SER A 25 25.64 2.16 34.07
C SER A 25 25.50 3.44 33.23
N ALA A 26 26.61 4.16 33.08
CA ALA A 26 26.84 5.24 32.12
C ALA A 26 26.15 5.03 30.77
N VAL A 27 25.62 6.11 30.17
CA VAL A 27 25.30 6.11 28.74
C VAL A 27 26.52 5.63 27.97
N SER A 28 26.30 4.61 27.15
CA SER A 28 27.33 3.87 26.43
C SER A 28 27.17 4.04 24.93
N ALA A 29 28.22 3.68 24.18
CA ALA A 29 28.21 3.67 22.74
C ALA A 29 27.02 2.86 22.18
N GLY A 30 26.20 3.49 21.34
CA GLY A 30 25.06 2.89 20.66
C GLY A 30 23.74 2.88 21.42
N ASP A 31 23.68 3.36 22.67
CA ASP A 31 22.45 3.37 23.47
C ASP A 31 21.29 4.15 22.83
N ASN A 32 21.59 5.14 21.97
CA ASN A 32 20.63 5.95 21.23
C ASN A 32 20.53 5.59 19.74
N ALA A 33 21.13 4.48 19.29
CA ALA A 33 21.20 4.14 17.88
C ALA A 33 19.83 3.90 17.24
N ASN A 34 18.87 3.33 17.99
CA ASN A 34 17.52 3.11 17.49
C ASN A 34 16.79 4.44 17.26
N GLU A 35 16.76 5.30 18.27
CA GLU A 35 16.13 6.62 18.25
C GLU A 35 16.74 7.50 17.17
N PHE A 36 18.07 7.50 17.05
CA PHE A 36 18.78 8.20 15.99
C PHE A 36 18.33 7.76 14.60
N ASN A 37 18.27 6.45 14.33
CA ASN A 37 17.84 5.92 13.05
C ASN A 37 16.38 6.29 12.72
N LEU A 38 15.49 6.28 13.73
CA LEU A 38 14.09 6.70 13.55
C LEU A 38 13.99 8.19 13.19
N LEU A 39 14.73 9.05 13.88
CA LEU A 39 14.76 10.49 13.61
C LEU A 39 15.39 10.80 12.25
N CYS A 40 16.42 10.05 11.84
CA CYS A 40 17.03 10.18 10.52
C CYS A 40 16.08 9.84 9.36
N LYS A 41 15.04 9.01 9.57
CA LYS A 41 13.99 8.81 8.54
C LYS A 41 13.27 10.12 8.19
N LEU A 42 13.04 11.00 9.17
CA LEU A 42 12.43 12.33 8.94
C LEU A 42 13.42 13.28 8.28
N VAL A 43 14.70 13.25 8.68
CA VAL A 43 15.77 14.02 8.03
C VAL A 43 15.89 13.67 6.56
N ALA A 44 15.87 12.37 6.22
CA ALA A 44 15.90 11.90 4.83
C ALA A 44 14.73 12.44 4.00
N LEU A 45 13.51 12.41 4.56
CA LEU A 45 12.32 12.97 3.91
C LEU A 45 12.43 14.49 3.69
N ALA A 46 13.00 15.24 4.63
CA ALA A 46 13.16 16.69 4.50
C ALA A 46 14.24 17.08 3.47
N GLU A 47 15.35 16.33 3.41
CA GLU A 47 16.43 16.53 2.43
C GLU A 47 16.03 16.09 1.02
N SER A 48 15.27 15.00 0.89
CA SER A 48 14.89 14.40 -0.38
C SER A 48 13.44 13.91 -0.35
N THR A 49 12.49 14.84 -0.39
CA THR A 49 11.06 14.50 -0.37
C THR A 49 10.65 13.78 -1.65
N PRO A 50 10.15 12.54 -1.58
CA PRO A 50 9.70 11.82 -2.76
C PRO A 50 8.36 12.36 -3.29
N PRO A 51 7.99 12.07 -4.55
CA PRO A 51 6.68 12.42 -5.07
C PRO A 51 5.58 11.70 -4.28
N HIS A 52 4.43 12.35 -4.13
CA HIS A 52 3.22 11.76 -3.55
C HIS A 52 2.20 11.42 -4.63
N ALA A 53 1.11 10.75 -4.24
CA ALA A 53 0.05 10.37 -5.17
C ALA A 53 -0.56 11.61 -5.85
N THR A 54 -0.67 11.57 -7.17
CA THR A 54 -1.32 12.63 -7.97
C THR A 54 -2.29 11.98 -8.94
N VAL A 55 -3.33 12.73 -9.33
CA VAL A 55 -4.24 12.29 -10.39
C VAL A 55 -3.51 12.32 -11.71
N LYS A 56 -3.60 11.21 -12.46
CA LYS A 56 -3.18 11.21 -13.86
C LYS A 56 -4.11 12.13 -14.64
N ALA A 57 -3.55 12.99 -15.49
CA ALA A 57 -4.34 13.83 -16.38
C ALA A 57 -5.41 12.99 -17.09
N THR A 58 -6.68 13.37 -16.89
CA THR A 58 -7.80 12.61 -17.43
C THR A 58 -8.04 12.98 -18.87
N ASP A 59 -8.41 11.97 -19.66
CA ASP A 59 -8.87 12.16 -21.02
C ASP A 59 -10.37 12.47 -20.99
N ASP A 60 -10.71 13.76 -20.86
CA ASP A 60 -12.10 14.25 -20.83
C ASP A 60 -12.87 13.95 -22.13
N THR A 61 -12.18 13.47 -23.18
CA THR A 61 -12.82 13.11 -24.46
C THR A 61 -13.85 11.99 -24.33
N THR A 62 -13.70 11.09 -23.34
CA THR A 62 -14.59 9.94 -23.16
C THR A 62 -16.01 10.37 -22.77
N ALA A 63 -16.15 11.27 -21.80
CA ALA A 63 -17.46 11.79 -21.39
C ALA A 63 -18.09 12.65 -22.49
N ALA A 64 -17.29 13.49 -23.14
CA ALA A 64 -17.76 14.33 -24.23
C ALA A 64 -18.29 13.50 -25.41
N GLU A 65 -17.71 12.34 -25.69
CA GLU A 65 -18.17 11.46 -26.76
C GLU A 65 -19.51 10.79 -26.46
N ILE A 66 -19.73 10.35 -25.22
CA ILE A 66 -21.03 9.82 -24.79
C ILE A 66 -22.09 10.92 -24.91
N MET A 67 -21.75 12.15 -24.54
CA MET A 67 -22.65 13.29 -24.65
C MET A 67 -22.98 13.65 -26.10
N ARG A 68 -22.00 13.63 -27.00
CA ARG A 68 -22.23 13.80 -28.44
C ARG A 68 -23.14 12.71 -29.01
N LEU A 69 -22.97 11.46 -28.59
CA LEU A 69 -23.83 10.35 -29.01
C LEU A 69 -25.28 10.58 -28.54
N ASN A 70 -25.47 10.94 -27.27
CA ASN A 70 -26.78 11.27 -26.72
C ASN A 70 -27.45 12.44 -27.47
N MET A 71 -26.68 13.49 -27.77
CA MET A 71 -27.17 14.65 -28.51
C MET A 71 -27.55 14.28 -29.96
N THR A 72 -26.76 13.44 -30.62
CA THR A 72 -27.02 12.97 -32.00
C THR A 72 -28.31 12.15 -32.12
N LEU A 73 -28.65 11.40 -31.06
CA LEU A 73 -29.87 10.61 -30.97
C LEU A 73 -31.10 11.45 -30.57
N SER A 74 -30.91 12.69 -30.12
CA SER A 74 -31.99 13.58 -29.71
C SER A 74 -32.72 14.18 -30.91
N ASP A 75 -33.97 14.60 -30.69
CA ASP A 75 -34.82 15.16 -31.73
C ASP A 75 -34.25 16.49 -32.28
N PRO A 76 -34.43 16.79 -33.58
CA PRO A 76 -33.90 18.01 -34.18
C PRO A 76 -34.38 19.30 -33.47
N GLU A 77 -35.64 19.32 -33.04
CA GLU A 77 -36.20 20.45 -32.28
C GLU A 77 -35.48 20.64 -30.94
N TRP A 78 -35.17 19.56 -30.24
CA TRP A 78 -34.40 19.58 -28.99
C TRP A 78 -32.98 20.13 -29.21
N GLN A 79 -32.30 19.68 -30.26
CA GLN A 79 -30.95 20.17 -30.60
C GLN A 79 -30.96 21.68 -30.92
N GLN A 80 -31.99 22.16 -31.61
CA GLN A 80 -32.13 23.57 -31.99
C GLN A 80 -32.30 24.52 -30.80
N MET A 81 -32.84 24.05 -29.67
CA MET A 81 -33.00 24.89 -28.47
C MET A 81 -31.67 25.43 -27.90
N PHE A 82 -30.54 24.75 -28.20
CA PHE A 82 -29.22 25.18 -27.73
C PHE A 82 -28.57 26.20 -28.67
N VAL A 83 -29.05 26.30 -29.92
CA VAL A 83 -28.45 27.14 -30.97
C VAL A 83 -28.96 28.57 -30.84
N LYS A 84 -28.05 29.51 -30.62
CA LYS A 84 -28.35 30.96 -30.60
C LYS A 84 -28.41 31.53 -32.02
N ASP A 85 -27.46 31.13 -32.86
CA ASP A 85 -27.38 31.52 -34.26
C ASP A 85 -26.81 30.38 -35.10
N ALA A 86 -27.62 29.87 -36.02
CA ALA A 86 -27.28 28.76 -36.88
C ALA A 86 -26.25 29.11 -37.96
N ALA A 87 -26.19 30.37 -38.42
CA ALA A 87 -25.23 30.81 -39.43
C ALA A 87 -23.82 30.89 -38.85
N THR A 88 -23.69 31.36 -37.61
CA THR A 88 -22.41 31.44 -36.89
C THR A 88 -22.09 30.20 -36.05
N LYS A 89 -23.02 29.22 -35.99
CA LYS A 89 -22.92 28.01 -35.15
C LYS A 89 -22.62 28.32 -33.68
N THR A 90 -23.24 29.37 -33.14
CA THR A 90 -23.04 29.81 -31.75
C THR A 90 -24.15 29.30 -30.85
N MET A 91 -23.81 28.91 -29.62
CA MET A 91 -24.75 28.35 -28.64
C MET A 91 -25.26 29.40 -27.64
N HIS A 92 -26.37 29.09 -26.97
CA HIS A 92 -26.81 29.83 -25.80
C HIS A 92 -25.89 29.57 -24.59
N ASN A 93 -25.31 30.64 -24.03
CA ASN A 93 -24.43 30.59 -22.86
C ASN A 93 -25.17 30.23 -21.54
N SER A 94 -26.48 30.38 -21.52
CA SER A 94 -27.35 30.09 -20.36
C SER A 94 -28.74 29.67 -20.85
N ILE A 95 -29.53 29.04 -19.98
CA ILE A 95 -30.91 28.66 -20.28
C ILE A 95 -31.70 29.91 -20.70
N PRO A 96 -32.35 29.92 -21.88
CA PRO A 96 -33.21 31.01 -22.31
C PRO A 96 -34.35 31.28 -21.31
N PRO A 97 -34.77 32.54 -21.11
CA PRO A 97 -35.81 32.88 -20.14
C PRO A 97 -37.15 32.15 -20.35
N ASN A 98 -37.48 31.78 -21.58
CA ASN A 98 -38.70 31.03 -21.91
C ASN A 98 -38.62 29.53 -21.55
N LEU A 99 -37.45 29.05 -21.11
CA LEU A 99 -37.20 27.66 -20.69
C LEU A 99 -36.77 27.58 -19.21
N SER A 100 -36.80 28.69 -18.48
CA SER A 100 -36.30 28.77 -17.09
C SER A 100 -37.22 28.11 -16.05
N THR A 101 -38.33 27.50 -16.47
CA THR A 101 -39.24 26.74 -15.60
C THR A 101 -38.70 25.36 -15.23
N HIS A 102 -37.69 24.87 -15.95
CA HIS A 102 -37.03 23.60 -15.67
C HIS A 102 -35.92 23.78 -14.63
N THR A 103 -36.20 23.42 -13.38
CA THR A 103 -35.29 23.62 -12.24
C THR A 103 -34.13 22.64 -12.24
N GLU A 104 -34.26 21.52 -12.95
CA GLU A 104 -33.26 20.47 -13.09
C GLU A 104 -32.25 20.75 -14.21
N TRP A 105 -32.61 21.50 -15.25
CA TRP A 105 -31.74 21.76 -16.42
C TRP A 105 -30.45 22.54 -16.16
N PRO A 106 -30.35 23.47 -15.18
CA PRO A 106 -29.13 24.24 -14.95
C PRO A 106 -27.88 23.38 -14.74
N GLU A 107 -28.03 22.24 -14.07
CA GLU A 107 -26.92 21.29 -13.81
C GLU A 107 -26.38 20.64 -15.09
N TYR A 108 -27.22 20.51 -16.12
CA TYR A 108 -26.92 19.79 -17.34
C TYR A 108 -26.59 20.69 -18.53
N TRP A 109 -27.04 21.95 -18.49
CA TRP A 109 -27.07 22.85 -19.63
C TRP A 109 -25.70 23.01 -20.30
N SER A 110 -24.64 23.19 -19.52
CA SER A 110 -23.28 23.35 -20.03
C SER A 110 -22.84 22.12 -20.84
N SER A 111 -23.09 20.91 -20.32
CA SER A 111 -22.73 19.67 -20.99
C SER A 111 -23.55 19.44 -22.26
N TRP A 112 -24.86 19.68 -22.21
CA TRP A 112 -25.74 19.54 -23.38
C TRP A 112 -25.42 20.57 -24.47
N SER A 113 -25.24 21.83 -24.09
CA SER A 113 -24.88 22.93 -24.99
C SER A 113 -23.56 22.63 -25.70
N LYS A 114 -22.54 22.15 -24.97
CA LYS A 114 -21.27 21.75 -25.58
C LYS A 114 -21.41 20.58 -26.55
N ALA A 115 -22.21 19.57 -26.20
CA ALA A 115 -22.47 18.45 -27.11
C ALA A 115 -23.24 18.86 -28.36
N ALA A 116 -24.22 19.77 -28.24
CA ALA A 116 -24.95 20.34 -29.37
C ALA A 116 -24.03 21.14 -30.30
N GLU A 117 -23.13 21.93 -29.71
CA GLU A 117 -22.10 22.66 -30.45
C GLU A 117 -21.23 21.72 -31.28
N ASP A 118 -20.68 20.68 -30.64
CA ASP A 118 -19.80 19.71 -31.29
C ASP A 118 -20.53 18.99 -32.44
N VAL A 119 -21.79 18.57 -32.22
CA VAL A 119 -22.63 17.94 -33.26
C VAL A 119 -22.88 18.91 -34.42
N LEU A 120 -23.22 20.18 -34.15
CA LEU A 120 -23.47 21.19 -35.19
C LEU A 120 -22.20 21.53 -36.01
N LYS A 121 -21.04 21.51 -35.35
CA LYS A 121 -19.73 21.75 -35.99
C LYS A 121 -19.15 20.51 -36.66
N ASN A 122 -19.74 19.33 -36.44
CA ASN A 122 -19.21 18.03 -36.81
C ASN A 122 -17.82 17.74 -36.20
N GLU A 123 -17.59 18.18 -34.95
CA GLU A 123 -16.34 17.99 -34.23
C GLU A 123 -16.33 16.63 -33.50
N ASN A 124 -15.26 15.85 -33.69
CA ASN A 124 -15.05 14.56 -33.01
C ASN A 124 -16.19 13.54 -33.20
N MET A 125 -16.85 13.56 -34.36
CA MET A 125 -18.01 12.72 -34.68
C MET A 125 -17.69 11.38 -35.35
N LYS A 126 -16.43 11.14 -35.77
CA LYS A 126 -16.04 9.94 -36.56
C LYS A 126 -16.54 8.61 -36.00
N GLN A 127 -16.44 8.38 -34.69
CA GLN A 127 -16.89 7.12 -34.08
C GLN A 127 -18.43 6.99 -34.07
N ILE A 128 -19.13 8.12 -33.90
CA ILE A 128 -20.60 8.16 -33.91
C ILE A 128 -21.11 7.96 -35.35
N GLU A 129 -20.49 8.62 -36.34
CA GLU A 129 -20.81 8.45 -37.76
C GLU A 129 -20.64 6.98 -38.22
N ALA A 130 -19.60 6.29 -37.72
CA ALA A 130 -19.36 4.88 -38.02
C ALA A 130 -20.49 3.94 -37.54
N MET A 131 -21.31 4.36 -36.57
CA MET A 131 -22.47 3.59 -36.11
C MET A 131 -23.65 3.63 -37.08
N LYS A 132 -23.63 4.55 -38.07
CA LYS A 132 -24.68 4.69 -39.09
C LYS A 132 -26.09 4.85 -38.48
N LEU A 133 -26.21 5.66 -37.43
CA LEU A 133 -27.46 5.89 -36.69
C LEU A 133 -28.63 6.39 -37.55
N SER A 134 -28.34 6.99 -38.72
CA SER A 134 -29.34 7.43 -39.69
C SER A 134 -30.06 6.29 -40.41
N ALA A 135 -29.51 5.07 -40.38
CA ALA A 135 -30.08 3.89 -41.02
C ALA A 135 -30.93 3.03 -40.07
N LEU A 136 -31.07 3.45 -38.80
CA LEU A 136 -31.92 2.77 -37.83
C LEU A 136 -33.40 2.99 -38.14
N THR A 137 -34.23 1.98 -37.88
CA THR A 137 -35.70 2.16 -37.87
C THR A 137 -36.13 3.06 -36.71
N ALA A 138 -37.36 3.57 -36.74
CA ALA A 138 -37.89 4.41 -35.66
C ALA A 138 -37.85 3.71 -34.29
N GLU A 139 -38.16 2.41 -34.25
CA GLU A 139 -38.16 1.62 -33.03
C GLU A 139 -36.73 1.33 -32.51
N GLN A 140 -35.82 0.95 -33.41
CA GLN A 140 -34.39 0.78 -33.07
C GLN A 140 -33.79 2.08 -32.55
N ARG A 141 -34.14 3.22 -33.17
CA ARG A 141 -33.71 4.55 -32.73
C ARG A 141 -34.25 4.87 -31.34
N THR A 142 -35.52 4.57 -31.06
CA THR A 142 -36.15 4.82 -29.75
C THR A 142 -35.46 4.03 -28.63
N GLN A 143 -35.18 2.75 -28.88
CA GLN A 143 -34.46 1.90 -27.93
C GLN A 143 -33.02 2.38 -27.71
N ALA A 144 -32.29 2.71 -28.79
CA ALA A 144 -30.94 3.25 -28.71
C ALA A 144 -30.90 4.58 -27.92
N THR A 145 -31.83 5.48 -28.19
CA THR A 145 -31.98 6.75 -27.46
C THR A 145 -32.21 6.51 -25.97
N THR A 146 -33.07 5.56 -25.61
CA THR A 146 -33.37 5.26 -24.20
C THR A 146 -32.15 4.74 -23.46
N ALA A 147 -31.44 3.76 -24.05
CA ALA A 147 -30.24 3.19 -23.44
C ALA A 147 -29.08 4.20 -23.35
N VAL A 148 -28.87 5.01 -24.39
CA VAL A 148 -27.82 6.04 -24.39
C VAL A 148 -28.12 7.16 -23.39
N ARG A 149 -29.39 7.55 -23.21
CA ARG A 149 -29.76 8.56 -22.20
C ARG A 149 -29.43 8.11 -20.77
N GLN A 150 -29.68 6.84 -20.43
CA GLN A 150 -29.29 6.28 -19.13
C GLN A 150 -27.76 6.31 -18.92
N ILE A 151 -27.01 5.97 -19.96
CA ILE A 151 -25.54 6.02 -19.98
C ILE A 151 -25.04 7.47 -19.84
N ALA A 152 -25.69 8.44 -20.50
CA ALA A 152 -25.35 9.86 -20.42
C ALA A 152 -25.61 10.42 -19.01
N GLU A 153 -26.70 10.02 -18.35
CA GLU A 153 -26.96 10.37 -16.95
C GLU A 153 -25.87 9.83 -16.02
N GLU A 154 -25.52 8.54 -16.14
CA GLU A 154 -24.45 7.95 -15.35
C GLU A 154 -23.10 8.65 -15.59
N THR A 155 -22.85 9.08 -16.83
CA THR A 155 -21.66 9.85 -17.21
C THR A 155 -21.60 11.20 -16.49
N LEU A 156 -22.71 11.92 -16.37
CA LEU A 156 -22.76 13.20 -15.64
C LEU A 156 -22.54 13.01 -14.15
N GLN A 157 -23.16 12.00 -13.54
CA GLN A 157 -22.96 11.72 -12.13
C GLN A 157 -21.48 11.39 -11.83
N ILE A 158 -20.81 10.68 -12.75
CA ILE A 158 -19.36 10.44 -12.67
C ILE A 158 -18.57 11.74 -12.79
N GLN A 159 -18.89 12.62 -13.76
CA GLN A 159 -18.21 13.91 -13.91
C GLN A 159 -18.39 14.80 -12.68
N LYS A 160 -19.61 14.90 -12.14
CA LYS A 160 -19.92 15.63 -10.91
C LYS A 160 -19.10 15.10 -9.73
N ARG A 161 -19.01 13.78 -9.57
CA ARG A 161 -18.18 13.18 -8.52
C ARG A 161 -16.70 13.52 -8.72
N LYS A 162 -16.19 13.45 -9.95
CA LYS A 162 -14.82 13.88 -10.27
C LYS A 162 -14.58 15.36 -9.96
N ASP A 163 -15.55 16.24 -10.22
CA ASP A 163 -15.46 17.66 -9.86
C ASP A 163 -15.43 17.88 -8.35
N GLN A 164 -16.23 17.14 -7.58
CA GLN A 164 -16.17 17.16 -6.11
C GLN A 164 -14.80 16.71 -5.58
N LEU A 165 -14.20 15.70 -6.21
CA LEU A 165 -12.87 15.21 -5.84
C LEU A 165 -11.76 16.24 -6.09
N LYS A 166 -11.91 17.18 -7.02
CA LYS A 166 -10.89 18.23 -7.29
C LYS A 166 -10.49 18.99 -6.01
N ASN A 167 -11.45 19.28 -5.13
CA ASN A 167 -11.19 19.96 -3.88
C ASN A 167 -10.38 19.10 -2.91
N VAL A 168 -10.70 17.80 -2.82
CA VAL A 168 -9.99 16.84 -1.94
C VAL A 168 -8.58 16.56 -2.46
N LEU A 169 -8.41 16.52 -3.78
CA LEU A 169 -7.09 16.38 -4.42
C LEU A 169 -6.16 17.56 -4.15
N ALA A 170 -6.74 18.72 -3.83
CA ALA A 170 -6.04 19.93 -3.41
C ALA A 170 -5.92 20.06 -1.87
N THR A 171 -6.28 19.03 -1.09
CA THR A 171 -6.17 19.03 0.38
C THR A 171 -4.72 19.23 0.84
N VAL A 172 -3.75 18.65 0.15
CA VAL A 172 -2.32 18.92 0.38
C VAL A 172 -2.00 20.34 -0.14
N LYS A 173 -2.24 21.35 0.70
CA LYS A 173 -2.19 22.78 0.32
C LYS A 173 -0.77 23.30 0.13
N LYS A 174 0.20 22.69 0.80
CA LYS A 174 1.62 23.06 0.73
C LYS A 174 2.43 21.87 0.26
N PRO A 175 3.53 22.10 -0.46
CA PRO A 175 4.47 21.02 -0.77
C PRO A 175 4.85 20.27 0.53
N PRO A 176 4.70 18.94 0.61
CA PRO A 176 5.06 18.18 1.81
C PRO A 176 6.46 18.47 2.35
N GLN A 177 7.38 18.84 1.46
CA GLN A 177 8.74 19.25 1.79
C GLN A 177 8.79 20.45 2.75
N GLU A 178 7.94 21.46 2.58
CA GLU A 178 7.92 22.64 3.47
C GLU A 178 7.56 22.24 4.89
N THR A 179 6.53 21.40 5.05
CA THR A 179 6.10 20.86 6.35
C THR A 179 7.21 20.02 6.97
N LEU A 180 7.78 19.09 6.19
CA LEU A 180 8.87 18.22 6.66
C LEU A 180 10.09 19.03 7.11
N LYS A 181 10.53 20.02 6.33
CA LYS A 181 11.65 20.91 6.71
C LYS A 181 11.34 21.75 7.94
N THR A 182 10.12 22.27 8.06
CA THR A 182 9.70 23.04 9.23
C THR A 182 9.78 22.19 10.49
N VAL A 183 9.30 20.96 10.45
CA VAL A 183 9.37 20.04 11.60
C VAL A 183 10.81 19.61 11.88
N VAL A 184 11.58 19.30 10.84
CA VAL A 184 12.92 18.74 11.00
C VAL A 184 13.93 19.79 11.44
N TYR A 185 13.88 20.99 10.86
CA TYR A 185 14.88 22.04 11.05
C TYR A 185 14.36 23.26 11.81
N GLY A 186 13.06 23.32 12.12
CA GLY A 186 12.42 24.50 12.71
C GLY A 186 12.13 25.62 11.70
N SER A 187 12.41 25.41 10.40
CA SER A 187 12.18 26.36 9.31
C SER A 187 12.14 25.65 7.96
N SER A 188 11.25 26.09 7.06
CA SER A 188 11.11 25.56 5.70
C SER A 188 12.33 25.80 4.80
N ASP A 189 13.16 26.79 5.14
CA ASP A 189 14.25 27.26 4.27
C ASP A 189 15.60 26.65 4.65
N LYS A 190 15.61 25.79 5.68
CA LYS A 190 16.81 25.18 6.23
C LYS A 190 16.99 23.76 5.71
N THR A 191 18.22 23.30 5.85
CA THR A 191 18.70 21.96 5.50
C THR A 191 19.64 21.48 6.59
N ALA A 192 20.07 20.22 6.53
CA ALA A 192 21.03 19.66 7.48
C ALA A 192 22.33 20.48 7.59
N SER A 193 22.77 21.15 6.52
CA SER A 193 24.00 21.96 6.52
C SER A 193 23.81 23.43 6.91
N THR A 194 22.58 23.94 6.87
CA THR A 194 22.28 25.38 7.07
C THR A 194 21.48 25.69 8.32
N VAL A 195 20.95 24.67 9.01
CA VAL A 195 20.23 24.82 10.27
C VAL A 195 21.09 25.48 11.34
N LEU A 196 20.50 26.37 12.12
CA LEU A 196 21.12 27.05 13.25
C LEU A 196 20.49 26.58 14.57
N HIS A 197 21.19 26.81 15.68
CA HIS A 197 20.67 26.57 17.03
C HIS A 197 19.37 27.36 17.31
N THR A 198 19.20 28.57 16.76
CA THR A 198 17.97 29.37 16.85
C THR A 198 16.79 28.79 16.08
N ASP A 199 17.06 27.98 15.07
CA ASP A 199 16.04 27.23 14.34
C ASP A 199 15.68 25.95 15.13
N ALA A 200 16.67 25.32 15.77
CA ALA A 200 16.48 24.07 16.49
C ALA A 200 15.86 24.21 17.89
N TYR A 201 16.10 25.33 18.57
CA TYR A 201 15.68 25.61 19.95
C TYR A 201 15.02 26.99 20.06
N LYS A 202 14.02 27.11 20.95
CA LYS A 202 13.44 28.41 21.35
C LYS A 202 14.54 29.30 21.92
N ASN A 203 14.61 30.55 21.44
CA ASN A 203 15.63 31.53 21.82
C ASN A 203 17.10 31.07 21.64
N GLY A 204 17.35 30.05 20.80
CA GLY A 204 18.69 29.48 20.60
C GLY A 204 19.13 28.44 21.63
N GLY A 205 18.32 28.17 22.66
CA GLY A 205 18.73 27.31 23.78
C GLY A 205 19.46 28.11 24.87
N THR A 206 19.54 27.56 26.09
CA THR A 206 20.28 28.19 27.20
C THR A 206 21.41 27.32 27.72
N ASP A 207 21.11 26.08 28.03
CA ASP A 207 22.00 25.04 28.54
C ASP A 207 21.39 23.70 28.11
N TYR A 208 22.15 22.61 28.19
CA TYR A 208 21.68 21.30 27.74
C TYR A 208 20.39 20.88 28.45
N SER A 209 20.33 21.05 29.78
CA SER A 209 19.22 20.57 30.59
C SER A 209 17.93 21.27 30.22
N THR A 210 17.93 22.59 30.10
CA THR A 210 16.75 23.38 29.71
C THR A 210 16.42 23.23 28.22
N ALA A 211 17.45 23.01 27.38
CA ALA A 211 17.26 22.75 25.95
C ALA A 211 16.50 21.45 25.71
N CYS A 212 16.89 20.40 26.44
CA CYS A 212 16.45 19.02 26.22
C CYS A 212 15.48 18.50 27.29
N SER A 213 15.16 19.27 28.32
CA SER A 213 14.19 18.92 29.37
C SER A 213 13.24 20.06 29.71
N GLY A 214 12.00 19.73 30.05
CA GLY A 214 11.02 20.71 30.53
C GLY A 214 9.59 20.16 30.48
N THR A 215 8.59 21.00 30.77
CA THR A 215 7.22 20.70 30.36
C THR A 215 7.05 20.91 28.86
N ALA A 216 5.99 20.40 28.26
CA ALA A 216 5.69 20.58 26.84
C ALA A 216 5.66 22.07 26.43
N SER A 217 5.19 22.95 27.33
CA SER A 217 5.21 24.40 27.14
C SER A 217 6.59 25.05 27.31
N ALA A 218 7.38 24.58 28.28
CA ALA A 218 8.63 25.22 28.69
C ALA A 218 9.88 24.69 27.98
N ILE A 219 9.87 23.44 27.50
CA ILE A 219 11.03 22.84 26.83
C ILE A 219 11.42 23.67 25.59
N GLN A 220 12.72 23.85 25.38
CA GLN A 220 13.20 24.74 24.32
C GLN A 220 13.39 24.01 22.99
N VAL A 221 13.67 22.70 22.96
CA VAL A 221 13.77 21.95 21.69
C VAL A 221 12.47 22.06 20.89
N LYS A 222 12.59 22.47 19.63
CA LYS A 222 11.44 22.75 18.74
C LYS A 222 11.60 22.17 17.32
N SER A 223 12.54 21.25 17.13
CA SER A 223 12.80 20.60 15.84
C SER A 223 13.39 19.20 16.03
N ILE A 224 13.29 18.34 15.02
CA ILE A 224 13.96 17.02 15.03
C ILE A 224 15.48 17.17 15.09
N ALA A 225 16.06 18.16 14.42
CA ALA A 225 17.49 18.43 14.48
C ALA A 225 17.96 18.72 15.90
N GLY A 226 17.19 19.49 16.66
CA GLY A 226 17.46 19.74 18.07
C GLY A 226 17.32 18.49 18.94
N ILE A 227 16.34 17.61 18.64
CA ILE A 227 16.23 16.31 19.33
C ILE A 227 17.47 15.45 19.03
N ILE A 228 17.88 15.34 17.76
CA ILE A 228 19.07 14.58 17.38
C ILE A 228 20.31 15.11 18.11
N ALA A 229 20.49 16.43 18.20
CA ALA A 229 21.59 17.00 18.96
C ALA A 229 21.51 16.65 20.47
N CYS A 230 20.33 16.69 21.08
CA CYS A 230 20.10 16.24 22.47
C CYS A 230 20.34 14.74 22.71
N LEU A 231 20.41 13.91 21.68
CA LEU A 231 20.64 12.46 21.81
C LEU A 231 22.09 12.07 21.47
N CYS A 232 22.74 12.83 20.59
CA CYS A 232 24.00 12.42 19.98
C CYS A 232 25.20 13.27 20.40
N MET A 233 24.99 14.53 20.80
CA MET A 233 26.12 15.43 21.04
C MET A 233 26.83 15.10 22.35
N LYS A 234 28.14 14.96 22.24
CA LYS A 234 29.01 14.69 23.36
C LYS A 234 29.26 15.96 24.19
N ALA A 235 29.25 15.83 25.51
CA ALA A 235 29.57 16.92 26.42
C ALA A 235 31.05 17.34 26.36
N ASP A 236 31.35 18.49 26.96
CA ASP A 236 32.72 18.96 27.20
C ASP A 236 33.49 18.15 28.26
N SER A 237 32.78 17.37 29.09
CA SER A 237 33.34 16.45 30.08
C SER A 237 32.37 15.29 30.36
N SER A 238 32.91 14.13 30.78
CA SER A 238 32.12 12.89 30.97
C SER A 238 31.28 12.57 29.73
N ASP A 239 31.95 12.52 28.58
CA ASP A 239 31.36 12.45 27.25
C ASP A 239 31.17 11.01 26.76
N GLU A 240 30.24 10.82 25.82
CA GLU A 240 30.08 9.58 25.06
C GLU A 240 29.89 9.96 23.59
N PRO A 241 30.98 9.98 22.78
CA PRO A 241 30.94 10.43 21.40
C PRO A 241 30.16 9.50 20.46
N GLN A 242 29.84 8.28 20.89
CA GLN A 242 29.22 7.23 20.06
C GLN A 242 27.82 6.87 20.56
N ALA A 243 27.17 7.70 21.37
CA ALA A 243 25.85 7.41 21.93
C ALA A 243 24.82 7.03 20.86
N CYS A 244 24.81 7.72 19.71
CA CYS A 244 23.89 7.45 18.60
C CYS A 244 24.31 6.30 17.65
N GLY A 245 25.38 5.58 17.97
CA GLY A 245 25.85 4.44 17.20
C GLY A 245 27.37 4.34 17.21
N THR A 246 27.88 3.12 17.18
CA THR A 246 29.34 2.86 17.17
C THR A 246 30.02 3.48 15.94
N THR A 247 29.32 3.60 14.81
CA THR A 247 29.80 4.29 13.60
C THR A 247 29.41 5.78 13.55
N VAL A 248 28.53 6.24 14.44
CA VAL A 248 28.06 7.63 14.57
C VAL A 248 28.89 8.32 15.64
N LYS A 249 30.16 8.57 15.32
CA LYS A 249 31.14 9.12 16.26
C LYS A 249 31.29 10.63 16.07
N ILE A 250 30.87 11.42 17.06
CA ILE A 250 31.10 12.86 17.13
C ILE A 250 32.59 13.10 17.42
N ASN A 251 33.30 13.68 16.44
CA ASN A 251 34.75 13.85 16.51
C ASN A 251 35.17 15.32 16.59
N THR A 252 34.33 16.24 16.11
CA THR A 252 34.75 17.61 15.80
C THR A 252 34.31 18.59 16.88
N ASN A 253 33.03 18.52 17.28
CA ASN A 253 32.44 19.47 18.21
C ASN A 253 32.09 18.82 19.55
N THR A 254 32.00 19.66 20.57
CA THR A 254 31.51 19.35 21.91
C THR A 254 30.42 20.36 22.27
N TRP A 255 29.44 19.94 23.06
CA TRP A 255 28.49 20.85 23.67
C TRP A 255 28.93 21.13 25.12
N THR A 256 29.32 22.38 25.42
CA THR A 256 29.49 22.83 26.80
C THR A 256 28.12 22.86 27.49
N VAL A 257 27.85 21.89 28.36
CA VAL A 257 26.46 21.62 28.82
C VAL A 257 25.83 22.78 29.59
N ALA A 258 26.65 23.67 30.19
CA ALA A 258 26.20 24.86 30.90
C ALA A 258 26.01 26.09 29.99
N SER A 259 26.02 25.92 28.66
CA SER A 259 25.95 27.00 27.69
C SER A 259 25.04 26.65 26.51
N PRO A 260 24.56 27.65 25.75
CA PRO A 260 23.75 27.39 24.56
C PRO A 260 24.55 26.59 23.53
N PRO A 261 23.90 25.71 22.74
CA PRO A 261 24.56 25.05 21.63
C PRO A 261 24.90 26.10 20.56
N ASN A 262 26.01 25.89 19.84
CA ASN A 262 26.28 26.62 18.60
C ASN A 262 25.66 25.87 17.39
N ALA A 263 25.77 26.46 16.19
CA ALA A 263 25.20 25.84 14.99
C ALA A 263 25.84 24.49 14.64
N GLU A 264 27.15 24.31 14.86
CA GLU A 264 27.87 23.09 14.51
C GLU A 264 27.50 21.92 15.43
N VAL A 265 27.17 22.19 16.69
CA VAL A 265 26.58 21.21 17.63
C VAL A 265 25.27 20.63 17.09
N VAL A 266 24.47 21.43 16.38
CA VAL A 266 23.23 20.95 15.76
C VAL A 266 23.49 20.19 14.47
N LYS A 267 24.46 20.64 13.65
CA LYS A 267 24.70 20.11 12.30
C LYS A 267 25.48 18.80 12.27
N GLU A 268 26.53 18.66 13.11
CA GLU A 268 27.41 17.48 13.06
C GLU A 268 26.67 16.14 13.10
N PRO A 269 25.70 15.90 14.03
CA PRO A 269 25.03 14.60 14.09
C PRO A 269 24.13 14.35 12.87
N LEU A 270 23.60 15.40 12.23
CA LEU A 270 22.81 15.27 11.01
C LEU A 270 23.62 14.75 9.81
N GLY A 271 24.94 14.96 9.83
CA GLY A 271 25.86 14.44 8.82
C GLY A 271 25.87 12.91 8.74
N PHE A 272 25.47 12.22 9.81
CA PHE A 272 25.40 10.76 9.87
C PHE A 272 24.06 10.19 9.40
N CYS A 273 23.03 11.03 9.18
CA CYS A 273 21.76 10.55 8.66
C CYS A 273 21.87 10.16 7.17
N ASN A 274 21.50 8.91 6.87
CA ASN A 274 21.30 8.48 5.48
C ASN A 274 20.18 9.29 4.84
N ARG A 275 20.37 9.74 3.59
CA ARG A 275 19.41 10.56 2.84
C ARG A 275 18.53 9.76 1.87
N ALA A 276 18.48 8.43 2.02
CA ALA A 276 17.61 7.59 1.22
C ALA A 276 16.13 7.79 1.60
N SER A 277 15.31 8.05 0.60
CA SER A 277 13.87 8.22 0.73
C SER A 277 13.13 7.09 0.02
N PRO A 278 11.89 6.75 0.45
CA PRO A 278 11.07 5.80 -0.29
C PRO A 278 10.77 6.34 -1.70
N PRO A 279 10.39 5.48 -2.66
CA PRO A 279 10.09 5.91 -4.03
C PRO A 279 8.87 6.84 -4.12
N THR A 280 7.94 6.74 -3.18
CA THR A 280 6.72 7.56 -3.10
C THR A 280 6.48 7.93 -1.64
N LEU A 281 6.10 9.18 -1.38
CA LEU A 281 5.60 9.60 -0.07
C LEU A 281 4.14 9.21 0.06
N ASN A 282 3.80 8.47 1.12
CA ASN A 282 2.42 8.10 1.43
C ASN A 282 2.14 8.28 2.94
N ALA A 283 0.86 8.31 3.30
CA ALA A 283 0.38 8.48 4.66
C ALA A 283 0.91 7.41 5.60
N ASN A 284 0.87 6.15 5.18
CA ASN A 284 1.30 5.00 5.98
C ASN A 284 2.78 5.11 6.40
N TYR A 285 3.64 5.63 5.52
CA TYR A 285 5.05 5.80 5.80
C TYR A 285 5.29 6.82 6.93
N ILE A 286 4.60 7.97 6.89
CA ILE A 286 4.70 8.99 7.95
C ILE A 286 4.10 8.46 9.27
N LYS A 287 2.92 7.82 9.21
CA LYS A 287 2.27 7.23 10.38
C LYS A 287 3.14 6.15 11.05
N ALA A 288 3.83 5.33 10.26
CA ALA A 288 4.76 4.33 10.79
C ALA A 288 5.93 4.97 11.54
N ILE A 289 6.51 6.06 11.01
CA ILE A 289 7.59 6.79 11.71
C ILE A 289 7.08 7.38 13.03
N ILE A 290 5.89 7.98 13.03
CA ILE A 290 5.25 8.54 14.23
C ILE A 290 5.06 7.45 15.29
N ALA A 291 4.50 6.29 14.89
CA ALA A 291 4.27 5.17 15.78
C ALA A 291 5.58 4.59 16.34
N ASP A 292 6.60 4.41 15.49
CA ASP A 292 7.93 3.97 15.91
C ASP A 292 8.52 4.93 16.95
N LEU A 293 8.47 6.25 16.70
CA LEU A 293 8.95 7.28 17.64
C LEU A 293 8.20 7.26 18.97
N GLN A 294 6.87 7.13 18.95
CA GLN A 294 6.08 6.99 20.17
C GLN A 294 6.47 5.75 20.97
N SER A 295 6.76 4.63 20.29
CA SER A 295 7.19 3.39 20.96
C SER A 295 8.60 3.47 21.55
N ALA A 296 9.45 4.34 21.00
CA ALA A 296 10.80 4.57 21.51
C ALA A 296 10.77 5.35 22.84
N ILE A 297 9.75 6.18 23.07
CA ILE A 297 9.63 7.01 24.28
C ILE A 297 9.33 6.14 25.50
N LYS A 298 10.13 6.30 26.55
CA LYS A 298 9.95 5.62 27.85
C LYS A 298 9.20 6.53 28.81
N ILE A 299 8.34 5.93 29.63
CA ILE A 299 7.50 6.65 30.58
C ILE A 299 8.06 6.46 31.98
N LYS A 300 8.25 7.57 32.70
CA LYS A 300 8.57 7.58 34.13
C LYS A 300 7.67 8.58 34.85
N GLY A 301 6.68 8.07 35.58
CA GLY A 301 5.60 8.90 36.10
C GLY A 301 4.85 9.55 34.94
N ASN A 302 4.75 10.89 34.95
CA ASN A 302 4.12 11.65 33.86
C ASN A 302 5.13 12.07 32.77
N ALA A 303 6.42 11.83 32.99
CA ALA A 303 7.45 12.22 32.05
C ALA A 303 7.58 11.20 30.90
N GLY A 304 7.71 11.72 29.68
CA GLY A 304 8.19 10.95 28.52
C GLY A 304 9.67 11.25 28.27
N ILE A 305 10.45 10.21 28.01
CA ILE A 305 11.89 10.28 27.84
C ILE A 305 12.26 9.59 26.53
N LEU A 306 12.89 10.31 25.61
CA LEU A 306 13.43 9.78 24.35
C LEU A 306 14.95 9.78 24.44
N GLY A 307 15.56 8.60 24.26
CA GLY A 307 17.00 8.41 24.38
C GLY A 307 17.47 7.96 25.77
N ALA A 308 18.77 7.82 25.91
CA ALA A 308 19.45 7.16 27.03
C ALA A 308 19.48 8.07 28.26
N SER A 309 18.88 7.58 29.34
CA SER A 309 18.91 8.21 30.66
C SER A 309 18.96 7.11 31.71
N GLU A 310 20.05 7.04 32.46
CA GLU A 310 20.25 5.97 33.45
C GLU A 310 19.14 5.94 34.50
N THR A 311 18.83 7.12 35.03
CA THR A 311 17.85 7.27 36.09
C THR A 311 16.48 7.64 35.55
N GLY A 312 16.38 8.12 34.31
CA GLY A 312 15.19 8.79 33.78
C GLY A 312 14.84 10.10 34.51
N ASN A 313 15.70 10.58 35.41
CA ASN A 313 15.45 11.78 36.19
C ASN A 313 15.93 13.05 35.50
N SER A 314 16.91 12.95 34.61
CA SER A 314 17.54 14.09 33.93
C SER A 314 17.89 13.75 32.48
N CYS A 315 18.04 14.81 31.69
CA CYS A 315 18.81 14.82 30.44
C CYS A 315 19.80 15.97 30.54
N GLY A 316 20.97 15.70 31.13
CA GLY A 316 22.00 16.70 31.41
C GLY A 316 23.13 16.74 30.38
N GLY A 317 23.16 15.81 29.43
CA GLY A 317 24.15 15.77 28.34
C GLY A 317 25.45 15.06 28.68
N LYS A 318 25.62 14.64 29.93
CA LYS A 318 26.74 13.80 30.37
C LYS A 318 26.35 12.34 30.41
N THR A 319 27.34 11.45 30.36
CA THR A 319 27.10 10.00 30.44
C THR A 319 26.35 9.57 31.70
N THR A 320 26.56 10.27 32.83
CA THR A 320 25.89 10.00 34.11
C THR A 320 24.51 10.65 34.23
N ASP A 321 24.21 11.65 33.39
CA ASP A 321 23.01 12.49 33.52
C ASP A 321 21.99 12.22 32.41
N GLY A 322 22.41 11.55 31.33
CA GLY A 322 21.60 11.15 30.17
C GLY A 322 21.79 12.04 28.94
N LEU A 323 21.88 11.39 27.78
CA LEU A 323 21.79 12.00 26.45
C LEU A 323 20.40 11.70 25.90
N CYS A 324 19.45 12.57 26.23
CA CYS A 324 18.04 12.34 25.96
C CYS A 324 17.24 13.64 25.82
N VAL A 325 15.97 13.51 25.47
CA VAL A 325 14.95 14.55 25.62
C VAL A 325 13.93 14.07 26.66
N LYS A 326 13.61 14.93 27.64
CA LYS A 326 12.63 14.65 28.70
C LYS A 326 11.53 15.69 28.75
N VAL A 327 10.30 15.27 28.49
CA VAL A 327 9.12 16.13 28.62
C VAL A 327 8.32 15.70 29.84
N ASN A 328 8.31 16.54 30.88
CA ASN A 328 7.83 16.23 32.24
C ASN A 328 6.35 15.86 32.33
N ASP A 329 5.55 16.36 31.41
CA ASP A 329 4.10 16.20 31.31
C ASP A 329 3.70 15.59 29.95
N TRP A 330 4.58 14.78 29.34
CA TRP A 330 4.30 14.17 28.04
C TRP A 330 3.27 13.05 28.13
N ALA A 331 3.41 12.16 29.12
CA ALA A 331 2.48 11.08 29.29
C ALA A 331 1.18 11.59 29.90
N ASP A 332 0.06 11.10 29.39
CA ASP A 332 -1.24 11.22 30.04
C ASP A 332 -1.79 9.82 30.23
N ASN A 333 -1.99 9.40 31.48
CA ASN A 333 -2.38 8.03 31.86
C ASN A 333 -1.53 6.93 31.20
N GLY A 334 -0.20 7.14 31.13
CA GLY A 334 0.72 6.17 30.52
C GLY A 334 0.68 6.12 28.99
N ILE A 335 0.03 7.10 28.34
CA ILE A 335 -0.02 7.20 26.87
C ILE A 335 0.72 8.47 26.43
N ILE A 336 1.61 8.32 25.44
CA ILE A 336 2.36 9.41 24.83
C ILE A 336 1.69 9.83 23.52
N LYS A 337 1.45 11.13 23.36
CA LYS A 337 1.04 11.75 22.10
C LYS A 337 2.09 12.76 21.66
N LEU A 338 2.65 12.60 20.47
CA LEU A 338 3.65 13.54 19.95
C LEU A 338 3.09 14.96 19.85
N THR A 339 1.79 15.09 19.56
CA THR A 339 1.06 16.36 19.46
C THR A 339 1.08 17.24 20.71
N LYS A 340 1.41 16.72 21.90
CA LYS A 340 1.66 17.60 23.06
C LYS A 340 2.81 18.56 22.80
N LEU A 341 3.78 18.17 21.99
CA LEU A 341 4.71 19.09 21.36
C LEU A 341 4.06 19.60 20.07
N THR A 342 3.41 20.76 20.16
CA THR A 342 2.59 21.30 19.05
C THR A 342 3.36 21.51 17.75
N TRP A 343 4.69 21.69 17.82
CA TRP A 343 5.54 21.78 16.63
C TRP A 343 5.69 20.45 15.87
N LEU A 344 5.37 19.30 16.48
CA LEU A 344 5.29 17.98 15.82
C LEU A 344 3.91 17.70 15.20
N GLN A 345 2.85 18.41 15.62
CA GLN A 345 1.50 18.25 15.07
C GLN A 345 1.42 18.29 13.54
N PRO A 346 2.20 19.12 12.81
CA PRO A 346 2.16 19.13 11.36
C PRO A 346 2.51 17.79 10.68
N LEU A 347 3.21 16.86 11.35
CA LEU A 347 3.45 15.52 10.80
C LEU A 347 2.18 14.67 10.74
N GLU A 348 1.36 14.71 11.79
CA GLU A 348 0.07 14.00 11.83
C GLU A 348 -0.88 14.60 10.78
N THR A 349 -0.97 15.93 10.72
CA THR A 349 -1.76 16.63 9.70
C THR A 349 -1.31 16.27 8.28
N LEU A 350 0.00 16.29 8.00
CA LEU A 350 0.49 15.89 6.68
C LEU A 350 0.13 14.44 6.32
N ALA A 351 0.19 13.53 7.30
CA ALA A 351 -0.20 12.14 7.07
C ALA A 351 -1.70 11.98 6.76
N GLU A 352 -2.56 12.75 7.43
CA GLU A 352 -4.01 12.80 7.16
C GLU A 352 -4.31 13.38 5.77
N GLU A 353 -3.69 14.51 5.42
CA GLU A 353 -3.85 15.14 4.11
C GLU A 353 -3.43 14.21 2.96
N LEU A 354 -2.32 13.47 3.14
CA LEU A 354 -1.86 12.46 2.18
C LEU A 354 -2.86 11.29 2.06
N GLU A 355 -3.44 10.84 3.17
CA GLU A 355 -4.39 9.73 3.16
C GLU A 355 -5.68 10.09 2.41
N GLU A 356 -6.22 11.29 2.65
CA GLU A 356 -7.39 11.80 1.93
C GLU A 356 -7.08 11.94 0.42
N GLN A 357 -5.91 12.46 0.09
CA GLN A 357 -5.49 12.60 -1.30
C GLN A 357 -5.32 11.23 -1.98
N GLU A 358 -4.69 10.25 -1.31
CA GLU A 358 -4.54 8.89 -1.81
C GLU A 358 -5.88 8.23 -2.12
N GLN A 359 -6.86 8.38 -1.22
CA GLN A 359 -8.22 7.88 -1.42
C GLN A 359 -8.91 8.57 -2.60
N ALA A 360 -8.81 9.89 -2.70
CA ALA A 360 -9.38 10.65 -3.80
C ALA A 360 -8.74 10.29 -5.17
N VAL A 361 -7.43 10.05 -5.20
CA VAL A 361 -6.72 9.58 -6.41
C VAL A 361 -7.21 8.18 -6.81
N ALA A 362 -7.38 7.27 -5.85
CA ALA A 362 -7.90 5.92 -6.10
C ALA A 362 -9.34 5.95 -6.61
N GLU A 363 -10.19 6.81 -6.03
CA GLU A 363 -11.57 6.98 -6.47
C GLU A 363 -11.65 7.58 -7.88
N ALA A 364 -10.88 8.63 -8.17
CA ALA A 364 -10.81 9.22 -9.50
C ALA A 364 -10.40 8.19 -10.57
N ALA A 365 -9.40 7.35 -10.27
CA ALA A 365 -8.98 6.28 -11.18
C ALA A 365 -10.08 5.22 -11.40
N ALA A 366 -10.86 4.89 -10.37
CA ALA A 366 -11.99 3.98 -10.49
C ALA A 366 -13.12 4.58 -11.35
N LEU A 367 -13.40 5.87 -11.18
CA LEU A 367 -14.38 6.62 -11.97
C LEU A 367 -13.98 6.71 -13.45
N ASP A 368 -12.70 6.96 -13.76
CA ASP A 368 -12.21 6.95 -15.14
C ASP A 368 -12.38 5.60 -15.82
N LYS A 369 -12.10 4.52 -15.08
CA LYS A 369 -12.29 3.15 -15.58
C LYS A 369 -13.76 2.84 -15.83
N ARG A 370 -14.64 3.30 -14.95
CA ARG A 370 -16.10 3.20 -15.12
C ARG A 370 -16.56 3.97 -16.36
N LEU A 371 -16.07 5.19 -16.55
CA LEU A 371 -16.39 6.01 -17.71
C LEU A 371 -15.95 5.33 -19.03
N LYS A 372 -14.76 4.73 -19.07
CA LYS A 372 -14.29 3.95 -20.23
C LYS A 372 -15.18 2.74 -20.53
N ASN A 373 -15.63 2.03 -19.49
CA ASN A 373 -16.54 0.88 -19.65
C ASN A 373 -17.91 1.31 -20.18
N ILE A 374 -18.49 2.37 -19.61
CA ILE A 374 -19.76 2.94 -20.02
C ILE A 374 -19.69 3.45 -21.47
N LYS A 375 -18.58 4.06 -21.89
CA LYS A 375 -18.35 4.39 -23.30
C LYS A 375 -18.48 3.16 -24.19
N GLN A 376 -17.81 2.05 -23.85
CA GLN A 376 -17.93 0.81 -24.65
C GLN A 376 -19.36 0.30 -24.72
N LYS A 377 -20.13 0.41 -23.62
CA LYS A 377 -21.57 0.10 -23.63
C LYS A 377 -22.33 1.02 -24.60
N ALA A 378 -22.09 2.32 -24.53
CA ALA A 378 -22.75 3.31 -25.40
C ALA A 378 -22.47 3.05 -26.89
N LEU A 379 -21.21 2.73 -27.22
CA LEU A 379 -20.82 2.38 -28.59
C LEU A 379 -21.48 1.07 -29.05
N LYS A 380 -21.58 0.06 -28.17
CA LYS A 380 -22.25 -1.22 -28.46
C LYS A 380 -23.75 -1.08 -28.66
N VAL A 381 -24.42 -0.16 -27.96
CA VAL A 381 -25.85 0.13 -28.20
C VAL A 381 -26.06 0.46 -29.67
N GLY A 382 -25.28 1.41 -30.22
CA GLY A 382 -25.38 1.78 -31.64
C GLY A 382 -25.03 0.65 -32.61
N ALA A 383 -24.07 -0.21 -32.27
CA ALA A 383 -23.68 -1.35 -33.11
C ALA A 383 -24.67 -2.53 -33.06
N ASN A 384 -25.32 -2.77 -31.92
CA ASN A 384 -26.24 -3.90 -31.73
C ASN A 384 -27.68 -3.60 -32.17
N SER A 385 -28.04 -2.32 -32.35
CA SER A 385 -29.36 -1.93 -32.90
C SER A 385 -29.65 -2.53 -34.28
N TRP A 386 -28.62 -3.00 -35.00
CA TRP A 386 -28.73 -3.68 -36.29
C TRP A 386 -29.21 -5.13 -36.23
N HIS A 387 -29.12 -5.78 -35.05
CA HIS A 387 -29.52 -7.19 -34.87
C HIS A 387 -30.99 -7.36 -34.43
N ILE A 388 -31.70 -6.27 -34.20
CA ILE A 388 -33.13 -6.30 -33.87
C ILE A 388 -33.89 -6.40 -35.20
N LYS A 389 -34.23 -7.64 -35.59
CA LYS A 389 -35.19 -7.89 -36.68
C LYS A 389 -36.61 -7.69 -36.17
N GLU A 390 -37.48 -7.13 -37.02
CA GLU A 390 -38.94 -7.18 -36.90
C GLU A 390 -39.43 -8.63 -36.65
N PRO A 391 -40.62 -8.82 -36.03
CA PRO A 391 -41.08 -10.15 -35.61
C PRO A 391 -41.40 -11.02 -36.82
N ASP A 392 -40.48 -11.90 -37.18
CA ASP A 392 -40.73 -12.94 -38.18
C ASP A 392 -41.41 -14.15 -37.54
N THR A 393 -42.57 -14.46 -38.09
CA THR A 393 -43.42 -15.61 -37.79
C THR A 393 -42.67 -16.95 -37.95
N ALA A 394 -42.99 -17.87 -37.05
CA ALA A 394 -42.47 -19.22 -36.93
C ALA A 394 -42.02 -19.92 -38.23
N LYS A 395 -40.79 -20.46 -38.21
CA LYS A 395 -40.51 -21.81 -38.72
C LYS A 395 -39.55 -22.53 -37.78
N GLN A 396 -40.12 -23.43 -36.97
CA GLN A 396 -39.39 -24.56 -36.42
C GLN A 396 -38.75 -25.36 -37.56
N LYS A 397 -37.46 -25.65 -37.44
CA LYS A 397 -36.89 -26.86 -37.99
C LYS A 397 -36.18 -27.62 -36.89
N ASP A 398 -36.80 -28.75 -36.60
CA ASP A 398 -36.21 -29.93 -35.99
C ASP A 398 -34.90 -30.28 -36.70
N GLY A 399 -33.88 -30.58 -35.92
CA GLY A 399 -32.51 -30.78 -36.39
C GLY A 399 -31.65 -31.39 -35.30
N THR A 400 -32.00 -32.62 -34.95
CA THR A 400 -31.17 -33.56 -34.19
C THR A 400 -29.74 -33.57 -34.71
N GLY A 401 -28.81 -33.25 -33.82
CA GLY A 401 -27.39 -33.19 -34.11
C GLY A 401 -26.58 -33.26 -32.83
N GLN A 402 -26.73 -34.37 -32.09
CA GLN A 402 -25.77 -34.78 -31.08
C GLN A 402 -24.38 -34.82 -31.72
N THR A 403 -23.51 -33.90 -31.35
CA THR A 403 -22.07 -34.12 -31.38
C THR A 403 -21.57 -33.95 -29.96
N GLN A 404 -21.40 -35.10 -29.31
CA GLN A 404 -20.57 -35.21 -28.12
C GLN A 404 -19.17 -34.71 -28.48
N HIS A 405 -18.78 -33.55 -27.95
CA HIS A 405 -17.37 -33.28 -27.74
C HIS A 405 -17.03 -33.73 -26.32
N ASN A 406 -16.64 -35.00 -26.22
CA ASN A 406 -15.89 -35.52 -25.10
C ASN A 406 -14.64 -34.64 -24.93
N SER A 407 -14.61 -33.86 -23.85
CA SER A 407 -13.36 -33.36 -23.28
C SER A 407 -13.22 -33.95 -21.87
N ALA A 408 -13.12 -35.28 -21.82
CA ALA A 408 -12.41 -35.93 -20.73
C ALA A 408 -10.92 -35.63 -20.92
N GLY A 409 -10.49 -34.45 -20.47
CA GLY A 409 -9.08 -34.16 -20.26
C GLY A 409 -8.63 -34.84 -18.95
N PRO A 410 -7.52 -35.59 -18.94
CA PRO A 410 -7.12 -36.37 -17.78
C PRO A 410 -6.76 -35.45 -16.62
N THR A 411 -7.29 -35.75 -15.44
CA THR A 411 -6.68 -35.35 -14.17
C THR A 411 -5.22 -35.78 -14.19
N ARG A 412 -4.31 -34.83 -14.41
CA ARG A 412 -2.89 -35.04 -14.13
C ARG A 412 -2.67 -34.79 -12.65
N ASP A 413 -2.40 -35.89 -11.95
CA ASP A 413 -1.91 -35.91 -10.58
C ASP A 413 -0.83 -34.86 -10.33
N ARG A 414 -1.14 -33.91 -9.45
CA ARG A 414 -0.20 -32.98 -8.81
C ARG A 414 0.92 -33.72 -8.05
N ALA A 415 0.78 -35.02 -7.81
CA ALA A 415 1.78 -35.88 -7.20
C ALA A 415 2.80 -36.51 -8.18
N LYS A 416 2.64 -36.33 -9.51
CA LYS A 416 3.60 -36.86 -10.49
C LYS A 416 4.62 -35.83 -11.00
N ALA A 417 4.31 -34.53 -10.93
CA ALA A 417 5.23 -33.45 -11.34
C ALA A 417 6.39 -33.21 -10.35
N GLU A 418 6.21 -33.57 -9.08
CA GLU A 418 7.24 -33.41 -8.03
C GLU A 418 8.26 -34.57 -8.01
N LYS A 419 7.88 -35.72 -8.57
CA LYS A 419 8.76 -36.90 -8.71
C LYS A 419 9.67 -36.82 -9.93
N GLU A 420 9.29 -36.06 -10.97
CA GLU A 420 10.03 -35.96 -12.23
C GLU A 420 11.16 -34.90 -12.21
N CYS A 421 11.08 -33.84 -11.39
CA CYS A 421 12.21 -32.91 -11.19
C CYS A 421 13.29 -33.47 -10.24
N ASN A 422 12.91 -34.31 -9.28
CA ASN A 422 13.84 -34.89 -8.31
C ASN A 422 14.58 -36.14 -8.83
N ALA A 423 14.17 -36.70 -9.98
CA ALA A 423 14.82 -37.86 -10.58
C ALA A 423 16.15 -37.53 -11.30
N ALA A 424 16.44 -36.25 -11.57
CA ALA A 424 17.65 -35.83 -12.29
C ALA A 424 18.91 -35.70 -11.39
N GLY A 425 18.74 -35.64 -10.06
CA GLY A 425 19.84 -35.53 -9.12
C GLY A 425 20.84 -34.43 -9.50
N GLY A 426 22.11 -34.79 -9.66
CA GLY A 426 23.19 -33.86 -10.01
C GLY A 426 23.64 -33.87 -11.48
N ASP A 427 22.83 -34.39 -12.42
CA ASP A 427 23.20 -34.50 -13.83
C ASP A 427 22.94 -33.18 -14.60
N GLU A 428 23.99 -32.58 -15.15
CA GLU A 428 23.96 -31.30 -15.87
C GLU A 428 23.24 -31.41 -17.23
N GLY A 429 23.28 -32.58 -17.89
CA GLY A 429 22.63 -32.80 -19.20
C GLY A 429 21.12 -33.02 -19.11
N ALA A 430 20.65 -33.60 -18.00
CA ALA A 430 19.23 -33.71 -17.70
C ALA A 430 18.61 -32.36 -17.29
N CYS A 431 19.38 -31.51 -16.59
CA CYS A 431 18.98 -30.14 -16.24
C CYS A 431 18.86 -29.24 -17.48
N ASP A 432 19.74 -29.43 -18.46
CA ASP A 432 19.73 -28.66 -19.72
C ASP A 432 18.54 -28.97 -20.64
N LYS A 433 17.97 -30.18 -20.56
CA LYS A 433 16.76 -30.57 -21.31
C LYS A 433 15.45 -30.07 -20.68
N LEU A 434 15.52 -29.41 -19.52
CA LEU A 434 14.38 -28.87 -18.76
C LEU A 434 14.32 -27.33 -18.76
N LYS A 435 15.08 -26.66 -19.64
CA LYS A 435 15.18 -25.19 -19.72
C LYS A 435 13.85 -24.46 -20.00
N GLU A 436 12.87 -25.12 -20.61
CA GLU A 436 11.52 -24.57 -20.81
C GLU A 436 10.63 -24.59 -19.54
N LYS A 437 11.19 -25.01 -18.39
CA LYS A 437 10.51 -25.04 -17.07
C LYS A 437 11.25 -24.23 -15.97
N ASP A 438 12.04 -23.23 -16.35
CA ASP A 438 12.69 -22.23 -15.47
C ASP A 438 13.59 -22.77 -14.33
N CYS A 439 14.59 -23.61 -14.64
CA CYS A 439 15.63 -24.05 -13.69
C CYS A 439 17.02 -23.45 -14.02
N VAL A 440 17.81 -23.01 -13.01
CA VAL A 440 19.21 -22.46 -13.16
C VAL A 440 20.20 -23.19 -12.25
N PHE A 441 21.36 -23.60 -12.79
CA PHE A 441 22.34 -24.48 -12.13
C PHE A 441 23.68 -23.79 -11.79
N ASN A 442 24.20 -23.99 -10.57
CA ASN A 442 25.55 -23.56 -10.15
C ASN A 442 26.55 -24.71 -10.34
N LYS A 443 27.53 -24.53 -11.23
CA LYS A 443 28.46 -25.59 -11.65
C LYS A 443 29.42 -26.09 -10.57
N ASN A 444 29.67 -25.33 -9.50
CA ASN A 444 30.67 -25.72 -8.50
C ASN A 444 30.06 -26.32 -7.22
N ALA A 445 28.75 -26.22 -7.01
CA ALA A 445 28.07 -26.74 -5.82
C ALA A 445 26.78 -27.51 -6.12
N LYS A 446 26.39 -27.60 -7.39
CA LYS A 446 25.06 -28.05 -7.81
C LYS A 446 23.89 -27.26 -7.14
N LYS A 447 24.09 -26.08 -6.50
CA LYS A 447 23.05 -25.16 -5.90
C LYS A 447 23.55 -23.69 -5.68
N CYS A 448 22.67 -22.69 -5.52
CA CYS A 448 22.98 -21.22 -5.43
C CYS A 448 22.70 -20.58 -4.04
N GLU A 449 23.58 -19.71 -3.47
CA GLU A 449 23.28 -18.81 -2.29
C GLU A 449 24.37 -17.71 -2.00
N LEU A 450 24.05 -16.69 -1.16
CA LEU A 450 24.80 -15.42 -0.82
C LEU A 450 25.05 -15.28 0.71
N MET A 451 26.23 -14.79 1.17
CA MET A 451 26.58 -14.58 2.60
C MET A 451 27.52 -13.37 2.83
N CYS A 452 27.23 -12.51 3.82
CA CYS A 452 28.13 -11.62 4.60
C CYS A 452 27.26 -10.74 5.53
N VAL A 453 27.06 -11.08 6.81
CA VAL A 453 26.61 -10.18 7.92
C VAL A 453 26.86 -10.87 9.29
N CYS A 454 27.03 -12.19 9.35
CA CYS A 454 27.07 -12.93 10.62
C CYS A 454 28.23 -13.93 10.78
N ALA A 455 29.27 -13.86 9.95
CA ALA A 455 30.35 -14.85 9.99
C ALA A 455 31.62 -14.27 10.65
N GLU A 456 32.14 -14.98 11.66
CA GLU A 456 33.22 -14.57 12.57
C GLU A 456 34.57 -15.15 12.16
N SER A 457 35.67 -14.39 12.27
CA SER A 457 37.03 -14.94 12.12
C SER A 457 37.72 -15.16 13.47
N ASP A 458 38.09 -16.42 13.75
CA ASP A 458 39.13 -16.98 14.63
C ASP A 458 39.37 -16.43 16.07
N THR A 459 38.57 -15.50 16.57
CA THR A 459 38.56 -15.13 17.99
C THR A 459 37.13 -15.05 18.49
N ALA A 460 36.79 -15.85 19.51
CA ALA A 460 35.45 -16.08 20.03
C ALA A 460 34.63 -14.80 20.23
N HIS A 461 33.49 -14.72 19.56
CA HIS A 461 32.47 -13.69 19.75
C HIS A 461 31.10 -14.35 19.93
N ASP A 462 30.74 -14.73 21.15
CA ASP A 462 29.38 -15.20 21.40
C ASP A 462 28.37 -14.05 21.17
N GLY A 463 27.75 -14.00 19.97
CA GLY A 463 26.46 -13.31 19.77
C GLY A 463 26.39 -12.04 18.93
N ALA A 464 27.25 -11.82 17.92
CA ALA A 464 27.20 -10.63 17.06
C ALA A 464 25.86 -10.41 16.32
N CYS A 465 25.14 -11.49 15.97
CA CYS A 465 23.79 -11.41 15.38
C CYS A 465 22.66 -11.64 16.40
N ALA A 466 22.93 -12.30 17.55
CA ALA A 466 22.05 -12.42 18.72
C ALA A 466 22.75 -13.15 19.90
N HIS A 467 22.53 -12.69 21.14
CA HIS A 467 23.21 -13.14 22.38
C HIS A 467 23.08 -14.65 22.74
N LYS A 468 22.35 -15.46 21.95
CA LYS A 468 22.15 -16.91 22.17
C LYS A 468 22.44 -17.78 20.94
N VAL A 469 23.03 -17.25 19.88
CA VAL A 469 23.40 -18.02 18.68
C VAL A 469 24.86 -18.42 18.83
N GLY A 470 25.12 -19.57 19.46
CA GLY A 470 26.45 -20.17 19.46
C GLY A 470 26.79 -20.63 18.06
N ILE A 471 27.80 -20.02 17.43
CA ILE A 471 28.36 -20.52 16.17
C ILE A 471 29.62 -21.32 16.54
N ASP A 472 29.45 -22.62 16.73
CA ASP A 472 30.51 -23.52 17.25
C ASP A 472 31.70 -23.71 16.27
N THR A 473 31.64 -23.10 15.08
CA THR A 473 32.68 -23.20 14.03
C THR A 473 33.00 -21.82 13.46
N ALA A 474 34.19 -21.32 13.76
CA ALA A 474 34.71 -20.05 13.25
C ALA A 474 34.90 -20.08 11.72
N TRP A 475 34.56 -18.96 11.06
CA TRP A 475 34.81 -18.73 9.65
C TRP A 475 36.18 -18.06 9.46
N ASN A 476 37.20 -18.87 9.18
CA ASN A 476 38.53 -18.35 8.86
C ASN A 476 38.54 -17.71 7.44
N ALA A 477 38.69 -16.39 7.39
CA ALA A 477 38.74 -15.62 6.13
C ALA A 477 40.00 -15.88 5.28
N ALA A 478 41.03 -16.53 5.82
CA ALA A 478 42.34 -16.74 5.18
C ALA A 478 42.48 -18.11 4.47
N SER A 479 41.59 -19.07 4.69
CA SER A 479 41.67 -20.40 4.04
C SER A 479 40.29 -20.97 3.74
N VAL A 480 39.84 -20.80 2.50
CA VAL A 480 38.46 -21.08 2.08
C VAL A 480 38.27 -22.58 1.76
N THR A 481 37.63 -23.32 2.66
CA THR A 481 36.84 -24.51 2.28
C THR A 481 35.35 -24.19 2.43
N PRO A 482 34.50 -24.33 1.38
CA PRO A 482 33.06 -23.98 1.39
C PRO A 482 32.19 -24.65 2.47
N SER A 483 32.68 -25.70 3.11
CA SER A 483 31.96 -26.49 4.11
C SER A 483 31.75 -25.76 5.45
N SER A 484 32.71 -24.94 5.92
CA SER A 484 32.59 -24.21 7.19
C SER A 484 31.55 -23.08 7.13
N ALA A 485 31.45 -22.39 5.99
CA ALA A 485 30.46 -21.35 5.75
C ALA A 485 29.01 -21.89 5.75
N THR A 486 28.80 -23.11 5.27
CA THR A 486 27.46 -23.74 5.21
C THR A 486 26.93 -24.09 6.60
N THR A 487 27.82 -24.59 7.48
CA THR A 487 27.47 -24.91 8.87
C THR A 487 27.14 -23.64 9.66
N ALA A 488 27.99 -22.62 9.59
CA ALA A 488 27.73 -21.32 10.23
C ALA A 488 26.41 -20.71 9.74
N TRP A 489 26.16 -20.75 8.42
CA TRP A 489 24.91 -20.27 7.83
C TRP A 489 23.67 -21.04 8.32
N THR A 490 23.80 -22.35 8.51
CA THR A 490 22.69 -23.17 9.02
C THR A 490 22.37 -22.81 10.46
N ALA A 491 23.39 -22.60 11.32
CA ALA A 491 23.20 -22.15 12.69
C ALA A 491 22.50 -20.78 12.75
N ILE A 492 22.94 -19.81 11.94
CA ILE A 492 22.30 -18.48 11.85
C ILE A 492 20.84 -18.61 11.40
N LYS A 493 20.55 -19.42 10.37
CA LYS A 493 19.18 -19.62 9.87
C LYS A 493 18.23 -20.16 10.92
N THR A 494 18.69 -20.99 11.86
CA THR A 494 17.83 -21.51 12.94
C THR A 494 17.38 -20.44 13.94
N ALA A 495 18.14 -19.35 14.05
CA ALA A 495 17.79 -18.20 14.89
C ALA A 495 16.77 -17.26 14.23
N CYS A 496 16.60 -17.34 12.91
CA CYS A 496 15.58 -16.58 12.21
C CYS A 496 14.20 -17.22 12.42
N VAL A 497 13.28 -16.51 13.08
CA VAL A 497 11.87 -16.98 13.18
C VAL A 497 11.19 -16.75 11.83
N PRO A 498 10.78 -17.81 11.10
CA PRO A 498 10.08 -17.63 9.84
C PRO A 498 8.67 -17.06 10.11
N ALA A 499 8.43 -15.84 9.65
CA ALA A 499 7.09 -15.28 9.67
C ALA A 499 6.22 -15.98 8.60
N LYS A 500 5.21 -16.76 9.02
CA LYS A 500 4.17 -17.25 8.12
C LYS A 500 3.28 -16.07 7.70
N LYS A 501 3.63 -15.38 6.62
CA LYS A 501 2.70 -14.48 5.92
C LYS A 501 1.94 -15.30 4.87
N ALA A 502 0.60 -15.25 4.91
CA ALA A 502 -0.26 -15.97 3.96
C ALA A 502 -0.15 -15.41 2.52
N THR A 503 0.29 -14.16 2.37
CA THR A 503 0.48 -13.48 1.08
C THR A 503 1.56 -12.40 1.20
N ILE A 504 2.51 -12.38 0.25
CA ILE A 504 3.52 -11.34 0.13
C ILE A 504 3.01 -10.30 -0.89
N GLY A 505 2.84 -9.06 -0.43
CA GLY A 505 2.49 -7.92 -1.29
C GLY A 505 3.72 -7.10 -1.70
N ALA A 506 3.58 -6.29 -2.75
CA ALA A 506 4.65 -5.40 -3.24
C ALA A 506 5.17 -4.47 -2.14
N GLU A 507 4.26 -3.87 -1.36
CA GLU A 507 4.59 -2.93 -0.28
C GLU A 507 5.41 -3.59 0.83
N ALA A 508 5.10 -4.83 1.19
CA ALA A 508 5.86 -5.55 2.21
C ALA A 508 7.32 -5.76 1.80
N ILE A 509 7.59 -6.03 0.51
CA ILE A 509 8.96 -6.15 -0.01
C ILE A 509 9.65 -4.79 0.00
N ARG A 510 9.00 -3.74 -0.50
CA ARG A 510 9.58 -2.38 -0.56
C ARG A 510 9.91 -1.86 0.84
N HIS A 511 9.02 -2.07 1.81
CA HIS A 511 9.24 -1.69 3.21
C HIS A 511 10.48 -2.36 3.79
N GLN A 512 10.68 -3.66 3.55
CA GLN A 512 11.86 -4.38 4.02
C GLN A 512 13.15 -3.95 3.32
N GLN A 513 13.10 -3.70 2.00
CA GLN A 513 14.25 -3.14 1.27
C GLN A 513 14.62 -1.75 1.79
N HIS A 514 13.64 -0.92 2.10
CA HIS A 514 13.86 0.40 2.66
C HIS A 514 14.41 0.36 4.08
N ALA A 515 13.85 -0.49 4.95
CA ALA A 515 14.38 -0.70 6.29
C ALA A 515 15.86 -1.15 6.26
N LEU A 516 16.22 -2.04 5.34
CA LEU A 516 17.60 -2.46 5.13
C LEU A 516 18.48 -1.34 4.56
N ALA A 517 17.94 -0.51 3.66
CA ALA A 517 18.64 0.67 3.15
C ALA A 517 18.94 1.69 4.26
N MET A 518 18.03 1.87 5.22
CA MET A 518 18.21 2.73 6.39
C MET A 518 19.24 2.17 7.38
N ALA A 519 19.39 0.84 7.45
CA ALA A 519 20.43 0.21 8.26
C ALA A 519 21.85 0.36 7.67
N ILE A 520 21.98 0.83 6.41
CA ILE A 520 23.27 1.14 5.80
C ILE A 520 23.73 2.53 6.26
N GLN A 521 24.85 2.55 6.99
CA GLN A 521 25.44 3.76 7.57
C GLN A 521 26.64 4.24 6.73
N PRO A 522 26.83 5.55 6.55
CA PRO A 522 28.06 6.07 5.95
C PRO A 522 29.26 5.78 6.86
N GLY A 523 30.42 5.45 6.29
CA GLY A 523 31.68 5.36 7.02
C GLY A 523 32.70 6.40 6.56
N SER A 524 33.98 6.19 6.87
CA SER A 524 35.03 7.11 6.41
C SER A 524 35.22 7.05 4.88
N GLY A 525 35.19 8.21 4.22
CA GLY A 525 35.30 8.34 2.76
C GLY A 525 33.97 8.09 2.02
N SER A 526 34.02 7.47 0.83
CA SER A 526 32.84 7.20 -0.01
C SER A 526 32.15 5.86 0.26
N ALA A 527 32.61 5.10 1.27
CA ALA A 527 32.12 3.77 1.57
C ALA A 527 30.97 3.80 2.60
N HIS A 528 29.99 2.92 2.41
CA HIS A 528 28.87 2.73 3.33
C HIS A 528 28.85 1.29 3.85
N TYR A 529 28.31 1.07 5.04
CA TYR A 529 28.43 -0.19 5.76
C TYR A 529 27.08 -0.65 6.31
N LEU A 530 26.79 -1.94 6.17
CA LEU A 530 25.70 -2.62 6.87
C LEU A 530 26.32 -3.54 7.92
N GLY A 531 26.02 -3.33 9.20
CA GLY A 531 26.63 -4.07 10.32
C GLY A 531 27.70 -3.25 11.07
N ALA A 532 28.33 -3.87 12.06
CA ALA A 532 29.25 -3.20 12.96
C ALA A 532 30.66 -3.06 12.34
N VAL A 533 31.24 -1.86 12.43
CA VAL A 533 32.60 -1.56 11.98
C VAL A 533 33.35 -0.91 13.14
N GLU A 534 34.45 -1.52 13.56
CA GLU A 534 35.39 -0.96 14.53
C GLU A 534 36.43 -0.09 13.80
N SER A 535 37.42 0.46 14.51
CA SER A 535 38.45 1.37 13.98
C SER A 535 39.24 0.79 12.79
N GLY A 536 38.68 0.88 11.59
CA GLY A 536 39.17 0.28 10.34
C GLY A 536 38.11 0.39 9.23
N SER A 537 38.52 0.29 7.96
CA SER A 537 37.61 0.40 6.80
C SER A 537 37.29 -0.97 6.15
N SER A 538 37.52 -2.06 6.88
CA SER A 538 37.45 -3.44 6.35
C SER A 538 36.39 -4.28 7.08
N CYS A 539 35.57 -5.00 6.30
CA CYS A 539 34.63 -6.00 6.81
C CYS A 539 35.25 -7.40 6.75
N SER A 540 36.29 -7.63 7.54
CA SER A 540 37.04 -8.90 7.53
C SER A 540 36.46 -9.96 8.46
N GLY A 541 35.46 -9.61 9.29
CA GLY A 541 34.95 -10.48 10.35
C GLY A 541 35.81 -10.48 11.63
N ALA A 542 36.93 -9.73 11.64
CA ALA A 542 37.80 -9.63 12.80
C ALA A 542 37.32 -8.56 13.78
N LYS A 543 37.54 -8.81 15.09
CA LYS A 543 37.18 -7.92 16.20
C LYS A 543 37.64 -6.47 16.02
N THR A 544 38.86 -6.28 15.54
CA THR A 544 39.50 -4.96 15.41
C THR A 544 39.16 -4.26 14.10
N ALA A 545 38.33 -4.89 13.25
CA ALA A 545 37.98 -4.40 11.93
C ALA A 545 36.45 -4.24 11.80
N GLY A 546 35.69 -5.31 11.65
CA GLY A 546 34.24 -5.20 11.52
C GLY A 546 33.57 -6.45 10.96
N VAL A 547 32.38 -6.72 11.47
CA VAL A 547 31.46 -7.76 10.98
C VAL A 547 30.35 -7.03 10.21
N CYS A 548 30.58 -6.83 8.92
CA CYS A 548 29.77 -5.93 8.11
C CYS A 548 29.76 -6.31 6.62
N VAL A 549 28.96 -5.58 5.84
CA VAL A 549 29.07 -5.49 4.39
C VAL A 549 29.52 -4.09 4.03
N LYS A 550 30.58 -3.97 3.22
CA LYS A 550 31.05 -2.69 2.68
C LYS A 550 30.50 -2.46 1.28
N TYR A 551 29.79 -1.35 1.09
CA TYR A 551 29.34 -0.84 -0.20
C TYR A 551 30.22 0.33 -0.64
N THR A 552 31.07 0.10 -1.65
CA THR A 552 32.09 1.07 -2.10
C THR A 552 31.56 2.23 -2.95
N ASN A 553 30.34 2.09 -3.51
CA ASN A 553 29.72 3.05 -4.42
C ASN A 553 28.23 3.29 -4.10
N TYR A 554 27.84 3.14 -2.83
CA TYR A 554 26.46 3.34 -2.41
C TYR A 554 26.10 4.82 -2.46
N ASN A 555 25.14 5.16 -3.32
CA ASN A 555 24.61 6.52 -3.43
C ASN A 555 23.16 6.43 -3.91
N PRO A 556 22.18 6.28 -3.00
CA PRO A 556 20.77 6.19 -3.34
C PRO A 556 20.26 7.39 -4.14
N ALA A 557 20.71 8.61 -3.80
CA ALA A 557 20.33 9.84 -4.50
C ALA A 557 20.78 9.86 -5.98
N ALA A 558 21.85 9.13 -6.31
CA ALA A 558 22.32 8.93 -7.69
C ALA A 558 21.86 7.60 -8.31
N GLY A 559 20.86 6.93 -7.74
CA GLY A 559 20.33 5.65 -8.23
C GLY A 559 21.26 4.45 -8.00
N LYS A 560 22.28 4.59 -7.15
CA LYS A 560 23.21 3.53 -6.75
C LYS A 560 22.88 2.99 -5.34
N GLY A 561 21.60 2.78 -5.07
CA GLY A 561 21.10 2.21 -3.81
C GLY A 561 21.21 0.68 -3.78
N LEU A 562 20.41 0.03 -2.93
CA LEU A 562 20.39 -1.43 -2.83
C LEU A 562 20.00 -2.12 -4.14
N GLU A 563 19.26 -1.46 -5.03
CA GLU A 563 18.92 -1.99 -6.36
C GLU A 563 20.13 -2.16 -7.28
N ALA A 564 21.28 -1.55 -6.96
CA ALA A 564 22.53 -1.80 -7.67
C ALA A 564 23.10 -3.21 -7.38
N THR A 565 22.66 -3.86 -6.29
CA THR A 565 23.02 -5.25 -5.99
C THR A 565 22.14 -6.22 -6.78
N GLN A 566 22.67 -7.41 -7.12
CA GLN A 566 21.87 -8.41 -7.85
C GLN A 566 20.62 -8.86 -7.07
N TRP A 567 20.72 -9.02 -5.75
CA TRP A 567 19.59 -9.46 -4.92
C TRP A 567 18.57 -8.32 -4.73
N GLY A 568 19.02 -7.09 -4.49
CA GLY A 568 18.14 -5.93 -4.34
C GLY A 568 17.37 -5.63 -5.63
N LYS A 569 18.02 -5.75 -6.79
CA LYS A 569 17.36 -5.66 -8.10
C LYS A 569 16.26 -6.72 -8.28
N LYS A 570 16.52 -7.96 -7.87
CA LYS A 570 15.54 -9.05 -7.96
C LYS A 570 14.33 -8.81 -7.07
N LEU A 571 14.53 -8.35 -5.84
CA LEU A 571 13.43 -7.99 -4.92
C LEU A 571 12.61 -6.81 -5.45
N ALA A 572 13.26 -5.75 -5.95
CA ALA A 572 12.57 -4.61 -6.54
C ALA A 572 11.75 -5.03 -7.80
N THR A 573 12.32 -5.90 -8.63
CA THR A 573 11.62 -6.47 -9.78
C THR A 573 10.41 -7.31 -9.36
N LEU A 574 10.55 -8.11 -8.29
CA LEU A 574 9.43 -8.89 -7.75
C LEU A 574 8.33 -7.98 -7.20
N ALA A 575 8.67 -6.92 -6.47
CA ALA A 575 7.71 -5.94 -6.00
C ALA A 575 6.95 -5.28 -7.17
N ASN A 576 7.65 -4.89 -8.23
CA ASN A 576 7.02 -4.34 -9.45
C ASN A 576 6.06 -5.35 -10.10
N LYS A 577 6.45 -6.62 -10.20
CA LYS A 577 5.58 -7.68 -10.77
C LYS A 577 4.35 -7.95 -9.91
N LEU A 578 4.48 -7.96 -8.59
CA LEU A 578 3.35 -8.11 -7.66
C LEU A 578 2.38 -6.94 -7.80
N GLU A 579 2.89 -5.71 -7.88
CA GLU A 579 2.08 -4.52 -8.08
C GLU A 579 1.32 -4.53 -9.42
N GLN A 580 1.99 -4.96 -10.50
CA GLN A 580 1.35 -5.15 -11.81
C GLN A 580 0.26 -6.23 -11.75
N ARG A 581 0.53 -7.35 -11.07
CA ARG A 581 -0.44 -8.43 -10.88
C ARG A 581 -1.66 -7.95 -10.10
N ASP A 582 -1.46 -7.20 -9.01
CA ASP A 582 -2.55 -6.70 -8.17
C ASP A 582 -3.41 -5.67 -8.94
N LYS A 583 -2.78 -4.80 -9.76
CA LYS A 583 -3.47 -3.92 -10.72
C LYS A 583 -4.29 -4.72 -11.74
N ALA A 584 -3.73 -5.79 -12.31
CA ALA A 584 -4.43 -6.66 -13.25
C ALA A 584 -5.60 -7.43 -12.60
N ILE A 585 -5.45 -7.86 -11.34
CA ILE A 585 -6.54 -8.48 -10.57
C ILE A 585 -7.67 -7.47 -10.35
N GLN A 586 -7.36 -6.24 -9.94
CA GLN A 586 -8.37 -5.17 -9.83
C GLN A 586 -9.02 -4.85 -11.17
N GLU A 587 -8.27 -4.91 -12.27
CA GLU A 587 -8.79 -4.82 -13.64
C GLU A 587 -9.79 -5.92 -13.94
N ALA A 588 -9.39 -7.18 -13.80
CA ALA A 588 -10.21 -8.35 -14.04
C ALA A 588 -11.45 -8.40 -13.15
N THR A 589 -11.34 -8.10 -11.85
CA THR A 589 -12.48 -8.06 -10.92
C THR A 589 -13.49 -7.00 -11.31
N PHE A 590 -13.03 -5.82 -11.72
CA PHE A 590 -13.92 -4.76 -12.19
C PHE A 590 -14.62 -5.16 -13.50
N LEU A 591 -13.88 -5.74 -14.45
CA LEU A 591 -14.45 -6.24 -15.70
C LEU A 591 -15.48 -7.35 -15.43
N LEU A 592 -15.19 -8.26 -14.49
CA LEU A 592 -16.11 -9.31 -14.09
C LEU A 592 -17.40 -8.73 -13.48
N LYS A 593 -17.30 -7.74 -12.60
CA LYS A 593 -18.48 -7.02 -12.08
C LYS A 593 -19.27 -6.32 -13.18
N ALA A 594 -18.59 -5.73 -14.16
CA ALA A 594 -19.23 -5.11 -15.30
C ALA A 594 -19.97 -6.14 -16.17
N ILE A 595 -19.36 -7.30 -16.42
CA ILE A 595 -19.96 -8.43 -17.14
C ILE A 595 -21.18 -8.96 -16.36
N GLN A 596 -21.07 -9.12 -15.04
CA GLN A 596 -22.19 -9.54 -14.20
C GLN A 596 -23.34 -8.54 -14.26
N ALA A 597 -23.05 -7.24 -14.16
CA ALA A 597 -24.07 -6.20 -14.29
C ALA A 597 -24.71 -6.18 -15.69
N GLU A 598 -23.93 -6.38 -16.76
CA GLU A 598 -24.46 -6.52 -18.12
C GLU A 598 -25.34 -7.77 -18.26
N ALA A 599 -24.94 -8.90 -17.67
CA ALA A 599 -25.73 -10.13 -17.67
C ALA A 599 -27.05 -9.94 -16.92
N THR A 600 -27.02 -9.30 -15.74
CA THR A 600 -28.23 -8.97 -14.97
C THR A 600 -29.14 -8.01 -15.74
N ALA A 601 -28.59 -6.97 -16.36
CA ALA A 601 -29.37 -6.03 -17.18
C ALA A 601 -30.00 -6.75 -18.38
N ALA A 602 -29.24 -7.59 -19.09
CA ALA A 602 -29.75 -8.37 -20.21
C ALA A 602 -30.89 -9.32 -19.81
N MET A 603 -30.76 -9.99 -18.65
CA MET A 603 -31.82 -10.85 -18.11
C MET A 603 -33.06 -10.05 -17.68
N ALA A 604 -32.89 -8.86 -17.09
CA ALA A 604 -34.01 -8.00 -16.71
C ALA A 604 -34.77 -7.46 -17.93
N THR A 605 -34.06 -7.07 -19.00
CA THR A 605 -34.68 -6.65 -20.27
C THR A 605 -35.44 -7.79 -20.93
N ALA A 606 -34.89 -9.01 -20.95
CA ALA A 606 -35.58 -10.20 -21.47
C ALA A 606 -36.84 -10.56 -20.67
N GLY A 607 -36.80 -10.40 -19.34
CA GLY A 607 -37.96 -10.62 -18.46
C GLY A 607 -39.11 -9.64 -18.70
N GLN A 608 -38.79 -8.36 -18.96
CA GLN A 608 -39.80 -7.33 -19.27
C GLN A 608 -40.47 -7.54 -20.64
N THR A 609 -39.75 -8.08 -21.64
CA THR A 609 -40.33 -8.42 -22.95
C THR A 609 -41.24 -9.65 -22.92
N ALA A 610 -41.11 -10.55 -21.94
CA ALA A 610 -41.95 -11.74 -21.82
C ALA A 610 -43.31 -11.47 -21.16
N THR A 611 -43.48 -10.34 -20.45
CA THR A 611 -44.71 -9.99 -19.72
C THR A 611 -45.66 -9.06 -20.48
N ALA A 612 -45.33 -8.65 -21.71
CA ALA A 612 -46.24 -7.89 -22.57
C ALA A 612 -47.19 -8.85 -23.31
N GLU A 613 -48.36 -9.11 -22.71
CA GLU A 613 -49.42 -9.96 -23.29
C GLU A 613 -49.91 -9.44 -24.65
N TRP A 614 -50.07 -10.37 -25.61
CA TRP A 614 -50.67 -10.14 -26.91
C TRP A 614 -52.12 -9.59 -26.82
N PRO A 615 -52.55 -8.68 -27.71
CA PRO A 615 -53.94 -8.26 -27.77
C PRO A 615 -54.83 -9.40 -28.30
N THR A 616 -55.85 -9.78 -27.54
CA THR A 616 -56.87 -10.75 -27.94
C THR A 616 -57.78 -10.17 -29.04
N ALA A 617 -57.97 -10.95 -30.12
CA ALA A 617 -58.91 -10.65 -31.22
C ALA A 617 -60.36 -11.04 -30.86
N PRO A 618 -61.39 -10.45 -31.52
CA PRO A 618 -62.76 -10.43 -31.01
C PRO A 618 -63.64 -11.66 -31.36
N SER A 619 -64.62 -11.86 -30.47
CA SER A 619 -65.72 -12.85 -30.32
C SER A 619 -66.42 -13.44 -31.55
N SER A 620 -66.84 -14.71 -31.43
CA SER A 620 -68.17 -15.16 -31.87
C SER A 620 -68.75 -16.27 -30.95
N ALA A 621 -70.06 -16.18 -30.71
CA ALA A 621 -70.84 -16.77 -29.63
C ALA A 621 -71.19 -18.28 -29.71
N ALA A 622 -71.36 -18.92 -28.55
CA ALA A 622 -72.60 -19.62 -28.12
C ALA A 622 -72.49 -20.10 -26.65
N GLN A 623 -73.53 -19.84 -25.84
CA GLN A 623 -73.74 -20.27 -24.44
C GLN A 623 -73.87 -21.82 -24.36
N THR A 624 -73.54 -22.55 -23.30
CA THR A 624 -74.08 -22.54 -21.92
C THR A 624 -73.26 -23.49 -21.00
N GLY A 625 -73.26 -23.26 -19.68
CA GLY A 625 -73.11 -24.35 -18.69
C GLY A 625 -71.90 -24.33 -17.73
N ALA A 626 -72.11 -23.70 -16.57
CA ALA A 626 -71.57 -23.96 -15.22
C ALA A 626 -70.24 -24.73 -14.97
N GLN A 627 -69.32 -23.98 -14.32
CA GLN A 627 -68.57 -24.27 -13.08
C GLN A 627 -67.41 -25.31 -13.00
N THR A 628 -66.27 -24.75 -12.56
CA THR A 628 -65.14 -25.29 -11.76
C THR A 628 -64.14 -26.28 -12.36
N ALA A 629 -62.90 -25.82 -12.56
CA ALA A 629 -61.67 -26.26 -11.85
C ALA A 629 -60.42 -25.84 -12.64
N GLY A 630 -59.65 -24.88 -12.11
CA GLY A 630 -58.38 -24.46 -12.66
C GLY A 630 -57.30 -25.53 -12.50
N LYS A 631 -56.69 -25.96 -13.61
CA LYS A 631 -55.44 -26.73 -13.62
C LYS A 631 -54.28 -25.82 -13.24
N LYS A 632 -53.58 -26.16 -12.15
CA LYS A 632 -52.23 -25.68 -11.82
C LYS A 632 -51.25 -26.05 -12.94
N GLY A 633 -50.44 -25.09 -13.36
CA GLY A 633 -49.25 -25.32 -14.18
C GLY A 633 -48.24 -26.20 -13.45
N LYS A 634 -47.58 -27.06 -14.22
CA LYS A 634 -46.59 -28.06 -13.80
C LYS A 634 -45.29 -27.35 -13.41
N ALA A 635 -44.75 -27.62 -12.22
CA ALA A 635 -43.39 -27.24 -11.84
C ALA A 635 -42.37 -27.98 -12.73
N SER A 636 -41.18 -27.42 -12.93
CA SER A 636 -40.12 -28.11 -13.68
C SER A 636 -39.60 -29.30 -12.88
N ASP A 637 -39.23 -30.40 -13.55
CA ASP A 637 -38.81 -31.66 -12.93
C ASP A 637 -37.68 -31.47 -11.89
N THR A 638 -36.83 -30.45 -12.04
CA THR A 638 -35.75 -30.07 -11.10
C THR A 638 -36.25 -29.53 -9.75
N GLU A 639 -37.41 -28.87 -9.72
CA GLU A 639 -37.98 -28.29 -8.50
C GLU A 639 -38.67 -29.36 -7.64
N GLU A 640 -39.28 -30.38 -8.26
CA GLU A 640 -39.82 -31.54 -7.55
C GLU A 640 -38.70 -32.40 -6.92
N GLU A 641 -37.55 -32.54 -7.59
CA GLU A 641 -36.39 -33.26 -7.04
C GLU A 641 -35.72 -32.52 -5.87
N CYS A 642 -35.52 -31.20 -5.96
CA CYS A 642 -34.99 -30.42 -4.82
C CYS A 642 -35.93 -30.47 -3.60
N ASN A 643 -37.25 -30.46 -3.81
CA ASN A 643 -38.24 -30.45 -2.73
C ASN A 643 -38.41 -31.84 -2.07
N ALA A 644 -38.04 -32.93 -2.75
CA ALA A 644 -38.11 -34.29 -2.21
C ALA A 644 -37.05 -34.56 -1.13
N ALA A 645 -35.89 -33.88 -1.19
CA ALA A 645 -34.80 -34.00 -0.20
C ALA A 645 -35.12 -33.36 1.17
N GLY A 646 -36.18 -32.55 1.25
CA GLY A 646 -36.66 -31.94 2.51
C GLY A 646 -35.58 -31.18 3.28
N GLU A 647 -35.52 -31.39 4.60
CA GLU A 647 -34.50 -30.82 5.49
C GLU A 647 -33.25 -31.71 5.63
N ASP A 648 -33.15 -32.82 4.88
CA ASP A 648 -32.00 -33.72 4.97
C ASP A 648 -30.78 -33.12 4.26
N LYS A 649 -29.81 -32.70 5.06
CA LYS A 649 -28.57 -32.09 4.60
C LYS A 649 -27.75 -33.01 3.70
N THR A 650 -27.79 -34.32 3.93
CA THR A 650 -26.95 -35.27 3.20
C THR A 650 -27.48 -35.52 1.79
N GLU A 651 -28.81 -35.54 1.62
CA GLU A 651 -29.45 -35.63 0.30
C GLU A 651 -29.36 -34.30 -0.46
N CYS A 652 -29.54 -33.16 0.22
CA CYS A 652 -29.41 -31.84 -0.40
C CYS A 652 -27.98 -31.57 -0.92
N ASP A 653 -26.95 -31.95 -0.16
CA ASP A 653 -25.55 -31.79 -0.56
C ASP A 653 -25.19 -32.64 -1.82
N GLN A 654 -25.93 -33.72 -2.10
CA GLN A 654 -25.75 -34.52 -3.33
C GLN A 654 -26.38 -33.87 -4.58
N LEU A 655 -27.36 -32.99 -4.38
CA LEU A 655 -28.10 -32.28 -5.43
C LEU A 655 -27.56 -30.86 -5.71
N GLU A 656 -26.47 -30.46 -5.05
CA GLU A 656 -25.85 -29.13 -5.18
C GLU A 656 -25.42 -28.81 -6.62
N LYS A 657 -25.01 -29.83 -7.40
CA LYS A 657 -24.66 -29.68 -8.82
C LYS A 657 -25.86 -29.39 -9.73
N GLN A 658 -27.07 -29.60 -9.22
CA GLN A 658 -28.34 -29.28 -9.90
C GLN A 658 -28.94 -27.95 -9.39
N GLY A 659 -28.28 -27.28 -8.44
CA GLY A 659 -28.66 -25.95 -7.95
C GLY A 659 -29.54 -25.94 -6.69
N CYS A 660 -29.73 -27.07 -6.01
CA CYS A 660 -30.46 -27.12 -4.73
C CYS A 660 -29.54 -26.70 -3.55
N PHE A 661 -30.01 -25.80 -2.68
CA PHE A 661 -29.29 -25.38 -1.47
C PHE A 661 -30.25 -25.23 -0.27
N LEU A 662 -29.83 -25.74 0.89
CA LEU A 662 -30.58 -25.58 2.16
C LEU A 662 -30.51 -24.13 2.65
N THR A 663 -31.68 -23.49 2.78
CA THR A 663 -31.78 -22.15 3.38
C THR A 663 -31.97 -22.28 4.90
N GLN A 664 -31.05 -21.72 5.69
CA GLN A 664 -31.21 -21.69 7.15
C GLN A 664 -32.08 -20.50 7.57
N ASN A 665 -33.31 -20.86 7.97
CA ASN A 665 -34.20 -20.24 8.96
C ASN A 665 -35.31 -19.26 8.48
N PRO A 666 -36.61 -19.59 8.73
CA PRO A 666 -37.74 -18.68 8.60
C PRO A 666 -38.11 -18.02 9.94
N LYS A 667 -38.67 -16.80 9.85
CA LYS A 667 -39.38 -16.00 10.87
C LYS A 667 -38.54 -15.01 11.71
N SER A 668 -38.66 -13.74 11.34
CA SER A 668 -39.17 -12.72 12.27
C SER A 668 -39.86 -11.61 11.50
N VAL A 669 -41.17 -11.54 11.68
CA VAL A 669 -42.06 -10.44 11.32
C VAL A 669 -41.88 -9.32 12.34
N ASN A 670 -41.34 -8.17 11.90
CA ASN A 670 -41.82 -6.79 12.11
C ASN A 670 -40.78 -5.80 11.59
#